data_AF-U2IW65-F1
#
_entry.id   AF-U2IW65-F1
#
_cell.length_a   1.000
_cell.length_b   1.000
_cell.length_c   1.000
_cell.angle_alpha   90.00
_cell.angle_beta   90.00
_cell.angle_gamma   90.00
#
_symmetry.space_group_name_H-M   'P 1'
#
loop_
_entity.id
_entity.type
_entity.pdbx_description
1 polymer ?
#
loop_
_entity_poly.entity_id
_entity_poly.type
_entity_poly.pdbx_seq_one_letter_code
_entity_poly.pdbx_strand_id
1 'polypeptide(L)'
;MYRIYLFLLSLLALASCAKAPSESDRWRGRGSEPETTTTHQLLLEKYTGQECVNCPTAALFLEGLQASHPDRLIVVSMHAAYTGQTLPELRSPVADSYAKAFHIQRAIPGIMLDRHPFSSGEMYSTSSARWTSEILSALKAPASLTLTLALQSADEGKAWSCRVEAKPASSASPRVGSYQLTLWLVEDVIAPQQTASGKNPSFLHHNVLRSELAKVSLELGKPFTETFAIPSELKDKTKAKIIAFVSDTKTERILEARLQPVPEASSSQPERPKDPNEDQPGGEVKEPTFVDATTSKPIPSGSLIACQPERPLELLDGIAEVASPYVRLLLPKGQQGPFDIEVQTTSSGAGPDSHGLRGICLESCRTLETLSTSFSHKGYKPQPTDLIGIHYGLKKAFTRREGTYEVKLYLKQSGKTLASLTYRFTITAKDFAKEADPPVEPKPPTPDPKPDPTPDPTPPGGNDDIPEALKTHVVAFDFTGQYCGYCAAALNSVARAKRSLGEHFLPVAIQSRGYNKGSDLLSEDFEMYRGFYKPTGYPNIFIGNNKEKVYHAYLEERARALIAQKPQAKIRFSATNTATEVSVHFKALPNNGMTPPPEVRVLFLLVQSNMIAYQINVSDTYSHQHVLRRGLNNRQNRLDPGQWFWGSTYSYGADFSATFKLEQARYPGSMAIVPKDCEVIAILLDASTKEFVNAASVTLK
;
A
#
# COMPACT_ATOMS: atom_id res chain seq x y z
N MET A 1 72.56 -23.27 5.72
CA MET A 1 71.58 -24.39 5.67
C MET A 1 70.56 -24.34 6.82
N TYR A 2 70.94 -24.01 8.06
CA TYR A 2 69.99 -23.95 9.20
C TYR A 2 68.88 -22.89 9.09
N ARG A 3 69.16 -21.73 8.48
CA ARG A 3 68.16 -20.65 8.30
C ARG A 3 67.11 -20.91 7.22
N ILE A 4 67.43 -21.73 6.21
CA ILE A 4 66.48 -22.13 5.16
C ILE A 4 65.55 -23.22 5.70
N TYR A 5 66.05 -24.12 6.55
CA TYR A 5 65.23 -25.12 7.24
C TYR A 5 64.23 -24.50 8.22
N LEU A 6 64.62 -23.44 8.94
CA LEU A 6 63.70 -22.72 9.82
C LEU A 6 62.59 -21.99 9.05
N PHE A 7 62.90 -21.45 7.87
CA PHE A 7 61.89 -20.79 7.03
C PHE A 7 60.93 -21.79 6.37
N LEU A 8 61.43 -22.95 5.94
CA LEU A 8 60.60 -24.05 5.43
C LEU A 8 59.74 -24.72 6.52
N LEU A 9 60.24 -24.85 7.76
CA LEU A 9 59.43 -25.30 8.89
C LEU A 9 58.32 -24.31 9.25
N SER A 10 58.55 -23.00 9.14
CA SER A 10 57.50 -21.99 9.38
C SER A 10 56.43 -21.96 8.30
N LEU A 11 56.75 -22.35 7.06
CA LEU A 11 55.79 -22.47 5.95
C LEU A 11 54.95 -23.75 6.02
N LEU A 12 55.47 -24.83 6.61
CA LEU A 12 54.71 -26.06 6.87
C LEU A 12 53.80 -25.97 8.11
N ALA A 13 54.05 -25.04 9.04
CA ALA A 13 53.18 -24.80 10.21
C ALA A 13 51.91 -24.01 9.87
N LEU A 14 51.85 -23.31 8.72
CA LEU A 14 50.66 -22.58 8.25
C LEU A 14 49.75 -23.42 7.32
N ALA A 15 50.11 -24.68 7.06
CA ALA A 15 49.36 -25.61 6.21
C ALA A 15 48.78 -26.80 7.00
N SER A 16 48.55 -26.66 8.31
CA SER A 16 47.89 -27.70 9.13
C SER A 16 46.40 -27.41 9.29
N CYS A 17 45.62 -28.09 8.46
CA CYS A 17 44.20 -28.45 8.55
C CYS A 17 43.32 -27.75 9.61
N ALA A 18 42.77 -26.58 9.28
CA ALA A 18 41.38 -26.32 9.64
C ALA A 18 40.50 -27.06 8.62
N LYS A 19 39.87 -28.16 9.04
CA LYS A 19 38.79 -28.80 8.26
C LYS A 19 37.77 -27.70 7.92
N ALA A 20 37.53 -27.45 6.64
CA ALA A 20 36.35 -26.67 6.26
C ALA A 20 35.13 -27.37 6.89
N PRO A 21 34.27 -26.67 7.62
CA PRO A 21 33.10 -27.30 8.22
C PRO A 21 32.28 -27.91 7.08
N SER A 22 31.90 -29.18 7.21
CA SER A 22 30.92 -29.78 6.32
C SER A 22 29.63 -28.97 6.40
N GLU A 23 28.90 -28.81 5.29
CA GLU A 23 27.66 -28.02 5.25
C GLU A 23 26.62 -28.43 6.31
N SER A 24 26.71 -29.67 6.81
CA SER A 24 25.88 -30.20 7.89
C SER A 24 26.15 -29.62 9.29
N ASP A 25 27.28 -28.95 9.53
CA ASP A 25 27.64 -28.39 10.84
C ASP A 25 27.36 -26.88 10.94
N ARG A 26 26.93 -26.21 9.86
CA ARG A 26 26.46 -24.81 9.89
C ARG A 26 25.05 -24.66 10.49
N TRP A 27 24.37 -25.79 10.73
CA TRP A 27 22.99 -25.87 11.23
C TRP A 27 22.84 -26.66 12.53
N ARG A 28 23.93 -26.91 13.28
CA ARG A 28 23.77 -27.25 14.69
C ARG A 28 23.50 -25.96 15.44
N GLY A 29 22.22 -25.73 15.71
CA GLY A 29 21.76 -24.64 16.56
C GLY A 29 22.61 -24.59 17.81
N ARG A 30 23.41 -23.51 17.94
CA ARG A 30 23.84 -23.04 19.24
C ARG A 30 22.54 -22.91 20.02
N GLY A 31 22.38 -23.72 21.07
CA GLY A 31 21.31 -23.55 22.03
C GLY A 31 21.35 -22.10 22.49
N SER A 32 20.46 -21.29 21.94
CA SER A 32 20.23 -19.96 22.47
C SER A 32 19.47 -20.19 23.76
N GLU A 33 20.17 -20.03 24.88
CA GLU A 33 19.51 -19.40 26.01
C GLU A 33 18.78 -18.15 25.48
N PRO A 34 17.54 -17.89 25.92
CA PRO A 34 16.72 -16.87 25.31
C PRO A 34 17.34 -15.49 25.56
N GLU A 35 17.99 -14.92 24.54
CA GLU A 35 18.21 -13.47 24.49
C GLU A 35 16.84 -12.82 24.29
N THR A 36 16.18 -12.51 25.40
CA THR A 36 14.91 -11.79 25.45
C THR A 36 15.13 -10.33 25.06
N THR A 37 15.27 -10.06 23.77
CA THR A 37 14.97 -8.72 23.23
C THR A 37 13.45 -8.55 23.23
N THR A 38 12.87 -8.19 24.38
CA THR A 38 11.42 -8.07 24.53
C THR A 38 10.91 -6.86 23.76
N THR A 39 10.41 -7.12 22.56
CA THR A 39 9.68 -6.13 21.77
C THR A 39 8.20 -6.16 22.14
N HIS A 40 7.59 -4.98 22.24
CA HIS A 40 6.22 -4.79 22.73
C HIS A 40 5.20 -5.50 21.83
N GLN A 41 4.28 -6.28 22.42
CA GLN A 41 3.14 -6.84 21.69
C GLN A 41 1.92 -5.93 21.83
N LEU A 42 1.50 -5.37 20.71
CA LEU A 42 0.35 -4.50 20.58
C LEU A 42 -0.95 -5.31 20.66
N LEU A 43 -1.83 -4.95 21.59
CA LEU A 43 -3.18 -5.51 21.69
C LEU A 43 -4.18 -4.59 20.98
N LEU A 44 -4.96 -5.18 20.07
CA LEU A 44 -5.99 -4.49 19.32
C LEU A 44 -7.37 -5.07 19.65
N GLU A 45 -8.23 -4.24 20.23
CA GLU A 45 -9.62 -4.57 20.54
C GLU A 45 -10.49 -4.19 19.33
N LYS A 46 -10.92 -5.19 18.54
CA LYS A 46 -11.73 -5.02 17.32
C LYS A 46 -13.21 -5.20 17.66
N TYR A 47 -13.97 -4.12 17.74
CA TYR A 47 -15.43 -4.16 17.88
C TYR A 47 -16.09 -4.55 16.57
N THR A 48 -16.88 -5.62 16.63
CA THR A 48 -17.42 -6.34 15.47
C THR A 48 -18.80 -6.94 15.75
N GLY A 49 -19.46 -7.42 14.71
CA GLY A 49 -20.82 -7.95 14.79
C GLY A 49 -21.13 -8.94 13.67
N GLN A 50 -21.87 -9.99 14.02
CA GLN A 50 -22.32 -11.02 13.09
C GLN A 50 -23.29 -10.49 12.04
N GLU A 51 -24.02 -9.41 12.33
CA GLU A 51 -24.97 -8.81 11.37
C GLU A 51 -24.36 -7.67 10.55
N CYS A 52 -23.11 -7.30 10.86
CA CYS A 52 -22.38 -6.23 10.20
C CYS A 52 -21.74 -6.72 8.90
N VAL A 53 -22.30 -6.28 7.76
CA VAL A 53 -21.86 -6.64 6.40
C VAL A 53 -20.38 -6.33 6.12
N ASN A 54 -19.84 -5.26 6.71
CA ASN A 54 -18.46 -4.77 6.48
C ASN A 54 -17.43 -5.37 7.46
N CYS A 55 -17.89 -6.03 8.52
CA CYS A 55 -17.02 -6.59 9.54
C CYS A 55 -16.15 -7.77 9.05
N PRO A 56 -16.58 -8.62 8.09
CA PRO A 56 -15.72 -9.61 7.45
C PRO A 56 -14.50 -8.99 6.75
N THR A 57 -14.69 -7.90 6.01
CA THR A 57 -13.60 -7.20 5.31
C THR A 57 -12.59 -6.64 6.30
N ALA A 58 -13.05 -6.04 7.41
CA ALA A 58 -12.18 -5.57 8.48
C ALA A 58 -11.45 -6.71 9.19
N ALA A 59 -12.10 -7.85 9.40
CA ALA A 59 -11.48 -9.04 9.98
C ALA A 59 -10.35 -9.55 9.08
N LEU A 60 -10.61 -9.76 7.79
CA LEU A 60 -9.60 -10.19 6.81
C LEU A 60 -8.42 -9.22 6.70
N PHE A 61 -8.69 -7.91 6.72
CA PHE A 61 -7.65 -6.89 6.70
C PHE A 61 -6.74 -6.95 7.93
N LEU A 62 -7.31 -7.05 9.13
CA LEU A 62 -6.54 -7.11 10.38
C LEU A 62 -5.83 -8.46 10.54
N GLU A 63 -6.41 -9.55 10.04
CA GLU A 63 -5.77 -10.86 9.96
C GLU A 63 -4.55 -10.83 9.04
N GLY A 64 -4.63 -10.16 7.88
CA GLY A 64 -3.48 -9.95 7.01
C GLY A 64 -2.35 -9.15 7.68
N LEU A 65 -2.70 -8.13 8.47
CA LEU A 65 -1.71 -7.38 9.26
C LEU A 65 -1.12 -8.22 10.39
N GLN A 66 -1.94 -9.01 11.08
CA GLN A 66 -1.48 -9.92 12.12
C GLN A 66 -0.55 -10.99 11.54
N ALA A 67 -0.86 -11.55 10.37
CA ALA A 67 0.01 -12.51 9.68
C ALA A 67 1.35 -11.90 9.24
N SER A 68 1.38 -10.59 8.96
CA SER A 68 2.61 -9.85 8.65
C SER A 68 3.44 -9.48 9.90
N HIS A 69 2.83 -9.57 11.08
CA HIS A 69 3.42 -9.23 12.38
C HIS A 69 3.05 -10.25 13.48
N PRO A 70 3.27 -11.55 13.26
CA PRO A 70 2.65 -12.63 14.06
C PRO A 70 3.06 -12.62 15.53
N ASP A 71 4.28 -12.17 15.84
CA ASP A 71 4.81 -12.13 17.21
C ASP A 71 4.63 -10.77 17.90
N ARG A 72 3.96 -9.82 17.24
CA ARG A 72 3.94 -8.40 17.65
C ARG A 72 2.54 -7.79 17.72
N LEU A 73 1.54 -8.40 17.08
CA LEU A 73 0.16 -7.90 17.03
C LEU A 73 -0.82 -8.99 17.48
N ILE A 74 -1.68 -8.65 18.44
CA ILE A 74 -2.77 -9.51 18.92
C ILE A 74 -4.09 -8.81 18.63
N VAL A 75 -4.92 -9.39 17.76
CA VAL A 75 -6.27 -8.88 17.45
C VAL A 75 -7.31 -9.70 18.22
N VAL A 76 -8.17 -9.01 18.97
CA VAL A 76 -9.27 -9.60 19.74
C VAL A 76 -10.60 -9.16 19.15
N SER A 77 -11.51 -10.11 18.91
CA SER A 77 -12.84 -9.81 18.37
C SER A 77 -13.85 -9.56 19.50
N MET A 78 -14.29 -8.31 19.62
CA MET A 78 -15.18 -7.81 20.66
C MET A 78 -16.63 -7.78 20.16
N HIS A 79 -17.40 -8.83 20.47
CA HIS A 79 -18.82 -8.96 20.10
C HIS A 79 -19.73 -8.39 21.20
N ALA A 80 -19.82 -7.06 21.30
CA ALA A 80 -20.68 -6.36 22.25
C ALA A 80 -22.14 -6.27 21.75
N ALA A 81 -23.12 -6.66 22.57
CA ALA A 81 -24.56 -6.51 22.30
C ALA A 81 -24.96 -5.05 22.04
N TYR A 82 -24.31 -4.11 22.72
CA TYR A 82 -24.56 -2.68 22.65
C TYR A 82 -24.47 -2.12 21.22
N THR A 83 -23.67 -2.75 20.35
CA THR A 83 -23.54 -2.38 18.93
C THR A 83 -24.81 -2.63 18.12
N GLY A 84 -25.71 -3.50 18.61
CA GLY A 84 -26.96 -3.88 17.94
C GLY A 84 -26.78 -4.82 16.75
N GLN A 85 -25.58 -5.38 16.53
CA GLN A 85 -25.26 -6.20 15.36
C GLN A 85 -24.64 -7.55 15.73
N THR A 86 -24.83 -8.03 16.96
CA THR A 86 -24.31 -9.31 17.46
C THR A 86 -25.44 -10.28 17.75
N LEU A 87 -25.26 -11.55 17.34
CA LEU A 87 -26.21 -12.62 17.67
C LEU A 87 -25.85 -13.22 19.04
N PRO A 88 -26.80 -13.89 19.72
CA PRO A 88 -26.57 -14.47 21.05
C PRO A 88 -25.36 -15.41 21.14
N GLU A 89 -25.00 -16.09 20.05
CA GLU A 89 -23.91 -17.08 20.02
C GLU A 89 -22.52 -16.49 20.29
N LEU A 90 -22.20 -15.31 19.75
CA LEU A 90 -20.89 -14.65 19.96
C LEU A 90 -20.95 -13.49 20.95
N ARG A 91 -22.14 -13.08 21.37
CA ARG A 91 -22.33 -11.96 22.28
C ARG A 91 -21.58 -12.19 23.60
N SER A 92 -20.83 -11.19 24.02
CA SER A 92 -20.01 -11.23 25.23
C SER A 92 -20.40 -10.10 26.20
N PRO A 93 -20.95 -10.42 27.38
CA PRO A 93 -21.23 -9.42 28.42
C PRO A 93 -19.99 -8.65 28.86
N VAL A 94 -18.81 -9.27 28.75
CA VAL A 94 -17.52 -8.64 29.02
C VAL A 94 -17.19 -7.61 27.94
N ALA A 95 -17.36 -7.95 26.65
CA ALA A 95 -17.19 -7.00 25.56
C ALA A 95 -18.16 -5.81 25.68
N ASP A 96 -19.40 -6.05 26.14
CA ASP A 96 -20.36 -4.98 26.44
C ASP A 96 -19.92 -4.06 27.57
N SER A 97 -19.35 -4.64 28.62
CA SER A 97 -18.84 -3.86 29.76
C SER A 97 -17.69 -2.96 29.32
N TYR A 98 -16.78 -3.48 28.49
CA TYR A 98 -15.70 -2.68 27.89
C TYR A 98 -16.21 -1.62 26.91
N ALA A 99 -17.17 -1.96 26.04
CA ALA A 99 -17.78 -0.98 25.13
C ALA A 99 -18.38 0.21 25.89
N LYS A 100 -19.03 -0.05 27.04
CA LYS A 100 -19.60 0.99 27.90
C LYS A 100 -18.52 1.80 28.61
N ALA A 101 -17.52 1.13 29.20
CA ALA A 101 -16.44 1.78 29.93
C ALA A 101 -15.63 2.74 29.05
N PHE A 102 -15.35 2.35 27.81
CA PHE A 102 -14.58 3.16 26.85
C PHE A 102 -15.43 4.01 25.91
N HIS A 103 -16.73 4.14 26.17
CA HIS A 103 -17.66 4.94 25.37
C HIS A 103 -17.60 4.63 23.87
N ILE A 104 -17.49 3.35 23.53
CA ILE A 104 -17.37 2.88 22.15
C ILE A 104 -18.66 3.19 21.40
N GLN A 105 -18.51 3.78 20.23
CA GLN A 105 -19.64 4.11 19.37
C GLN A 105 -20.30 2.83 18.85
N ARG A 106 -21.61 2.89 18.58
CA ARG A 106 -22.33 1.73 18.00
C ARG A 106 -21.87 1.37 16.58
N ALA A 107 -21.23 2.30 15.88
CA ALA A 107 -20.70 2.09 14.54
C ALA A 107 -19.53 1.09 14.58
N ILE A 108 -19.67 0.01 13.81
CA ILE A 108 -18.69 -1.07 13.65
C ILE A 108 -18.54 -1.42 12.16
N PRO A 109 -17.40 -1.98 11.71
CA PRO A 109 -16.24 -2.37 12.49
C PRO A 109 -15.40 -1.16 12.96
N GLY A 110 -14.77 -1.30 14.11
CA GLY A 110 -13.80 -0.32 14.60
C GLY A 110 -12.84 -0.92 15.62
N ILE A 111 -11.77 -0.19 15.92
CA ILE A 111 -10.65 -0.70 16.71
C ILE A 111 -10.20 0.27 17.80
N MET A 112 -9.61 -0.28 18.86
CA MET A 112 -8.74 0.44 19.81
C MET A 112 -7.35 -0.19 19.80
N LEU A 113 -6.30 0.62 20.02
CA LEU A 113 -4.89 0.20 20.00
C LEU A 113 -4.26 0.41 21.37
N ASP A 114 -4.02 -0.64 22.16
CA ASP A 114 -3.50 -0.58 23.54
C ASP A 114 -4.21 0.43 24.45
N ARG A 115 -5.46 0.76 24.12
CA ARG A 115 -6.21 1.86 24.76
C ARG A 115 -5.42 3.17 24.76
N HIS A 116 -4.67 3.39 23.69
CA HIS A 116 -4.02 4.63 23.36
C HIS A 116 -4.87 5.42 22.36
N PRO A 117 -5.04 6.73 22.54
CA PRO A 117 -5.68 7.55 21.53
C PRO A 117 -4.94 7.45 20.18
N PHE A 118 -5.71 7.37 19.10
CA PHE A 118 -5.22 7.59 17.74
C PHE A 118 -4.61 8.99 17.61
N SER A 119 -3.87 9.24 16.53
CA SER A 119 -3.33 10.59 16.26
C SER A 119 -4.41 11.68 16.19
N SER A 120 -5.68 11.32 15.94
CA SER A 120 -6.84 12.20 16.01
C SER A 120 -7.25 12.62 17.43
N GLY A 121 -6.69 12.00 18.47
CA GLY A 121 -7.09 12.15 19.87
C GLY A 121 -8.26 11.26 20.29
N GLU A 122 -8.87 10.52 19.36
CA GLU A 122 -9.96 9.58 19.64
C GLU A 122 -9.42 8.25 20.14
N MET A 123 -10.14 7.58 21.05
CA MET A 123 -9.75 6.25 21.55
C MET A 123 -10.17 5.10 20.63
N TYR A 124 -11.17 5.34 19.77
CA TYR A 124 -11.81 4.34 18.93
C TYR A 124 -11.89 4.85 17.50
N SER A 125 -11.54 4.00 16.53
CA SER A 125 -11.56 4.37 15.12
C SER A 125 -12.30 3.35 14.26
N THR A 126 -13.31 3.80 13.52
CA THR A 126 -13.99 3.07 12.44
C THR A 126 -13.35 3.33 11.06
N SER A 127 -12.35 4.20 11.00
CA SER A 127 -11.70 4.60 9.74
C SER A 127 -10.58 3.64 9.37
N SER A 128 -10.92 2.57 8.65
CA SER A 128 -9.96 1.53 8.21
C SER A 128 -8.77 2.07 7.42
N ALA A 129 -8.95 3.18 6.69
CA ALA A 129 -7.89 3.87 5.96
C ALA A 129 -6.72 4.34 6.85
N ARG A 130 -6.95 4.56 8.15
CA ARG A 130 -5.93 5.01 9.11
C ARG A 130 -5.31 3.85 9.91
N TRP A 131 -5.96 2.70 9.97
CA TRP A 131 -5.55 1.60 10.85
C TRP A 131 -4.13 1.12 10.57
N THR A 132 -3.75 0.93 9.30
CA THR A 132 -2.39 0.47 8.97
C THR A 132 -1.32 1.40 9.54
N SER A 133 -1.42 2.71 9.30
CA SER A 133 -0.41 3.65 9.77
C SER A 133 -0.35 3.73 11.30
N GLU A 134 -1.50 3.65 11.97
CA GLU A 134 -1.62 3.76 13.42
C GLU A 134 -1.09 2.49 14.12
N ILE A 135 -1.45 1.31 13.59
CA ILE A 135 -0.92 0.03 14.05
C ILE A 135 0.60 -0.03 13.85
N LEU A 136 1.10 0.30 12.65
CA LEU A 136 2.54 0.30 12.38
C LEU A 136 3.31 1.34 13.21
N SER A 137 2.68 2.44 13.60
CA SER A 137 3.25 3.42 14.52
C SER A 137 3.33 2.86 15.94
N ALA A 138 2.24 2.29 16.44
CA ALA A 138 2.18 1.67 17.77
C ALA A 138 3.16 0.49 17.90
N LEU A 139 3.36 -0.30 16.83
CA LEU A 139 4.34 -1.38 16.77
C LEU A 139 5.81 -0.90 16.89
N LYS A 140 6.10 0.39 16.68
CA LYS A 140 7.44 0.95 16.89
C LYS A 140 7.71 1.35 18.34
N ALA A 141 6.67 1.40 19.19
CA ALA A 141 6.84 1.76 20.59
C ALA A 141 7.70 0.70 21.32
N PRO A 142 8.73 1.10 22.09
CA PRO A 142 9.50 0.16 22.88
C PRO A 142 8.65 -0.41 24.01
N ALA A 143 8.93 -1.66 24.40
CA ALA A 143 8.27 -2.28 25.55
C ALA A 143 8.64 -1.55 26.83
N SER A 144 7.63 -1.17 27.62
CA SER A 144 7.85 -0.59 28.95
C SER A 144 7.98 -1.66 30.04
N LEU A 145 7.38 -2.82 29.81
CA LEU A 145 7.41 -4.00 30.66
C LEU A 145 7.73 -5.22 29.80
N THR A 146 8.38 -6.21 30.41
CA THR A 146 8.42 -7.57 29.90
C THR A 146 7.32 -8.36 30.59
N LEU A 147 6.47 -9.07 29.82
CA LEU A 147 5.45 -9.96 30.35
C LEU A 147 5.74 -11.41 29.91
N THR A 148 5.75 -12.33 30.86
CA THR A 148 5.78 -13.77 30.61
C THR A 148 4.44 -14.38 30.99
N LEU A 149 3.90 -15.21 30.11
CA LEU A 149 2.65 -15.95 30.30
C LEU A 149 2.94 -17.43 30.08
N ALA A 150 2.72 -18.24 31.11
CA ALA A 150 2.85 -19.69 31.05
C ALA A 150 1.54 -20.36 31.49
N LEU A 151 1.11 -21.37 30.74
CA LEU A 151 -0.04 -22.20 31.10
C LEU A 151 0.39 -23.64 31.32
N GLN A 152 -0.21 -24.26 32.33
CA GLN A 152 -0.05 -25.69 32.61
C GLN A 152 -1.40 -26.29 33.03
N SER A 153 -1.60 -27.56 32.71
CA SER A 153 -2.73 -28.33 33.23
C SER A 153 -2.60 -28.43 34.76
N ALA A 154 -3.66 -28.07 35.48
CA ALA A 154 -3.72 -28.16 36.95
C ALA A 154 -4.51 -29.40 37.41
N ASP A 155 -5.50 -29.80 36.61
CA ASP A 155 -6.27 -31.04 36.73
C ASP A 155 -6.57 -31.49 35.29
N GLU A 156 -6.16 -32.71 34.91
CA GLU A 156 -6.14 -33.24 33.55
C GLU A 156 -7.40 -32.85 32.74
N GLY A 157 -7.27 -31.82 31.88
CA GLY A 157 -8.32 -31.33 30.98
C GLY A 157 -9.50 -30.61 31.66
N LYS A 158 -9.45 -30.38 32.98
CA LYS A 158 -10.54 -29.76 33.76
C LYS A 158 -10.21 -28.36 34.24
N ALA A 159 -8.97 -28.15 34.66
CA ALA A 159 -8.52 -26.87 35.19
C ALA A 159 -7.12 -26.54 34.67
N TRP A 160 -6.87 -25.26 34.45
CA TRP A 160 -5.59 -24.75 33.97
C TRP A 160 -5.06 -23.72 34.95
N SER A 161 -3.76 -23.83 35.25
CA SER A 161 -3.02 -22.87 36.04
C SER A 161 -2.27 -21.94 35.09
N CYS A 162 -2.57 -20.65 35.17
CA CYS A 162 -1.86 -19.60 34.46
C CYS A 162 -0.89 -18.92 35.42
N ARG A 163 0.40 -18.89 35.05
CA ARG A 163 1.45 -18.16 35.75
C ARG A 163 1.87 -16.96 34.90
N VAL A 164 1.73 -15.76 35.47
CA VAL A 164 2.09 -14.50 34.82
C VAL A 164 3.13 -13.77 35.66
N GLU A 165 4.15 -13.23 35.02
CA GLU A 165 5.14 -12.38 35.68
C GLU A 165 5.46 -11.19 34.79
N ALA A 166 5.38 -9.98 35.35
CA ALA A 166 5.74 -8.75 34.66
C ALA A 166 6.96 -8.12 35.31
N LYS A 167 7.92 -7.67 34.52
CA LYS A 167 9.14 -6.97 34.99
C LYS A 167 9.32 -5.68 34.22
N PRO A 168 9.99 -4.66 34.80
CA PRO A 168 10.48 -3.54 34.02
C PRO A 168 11.35 -4.04 32.85
N ALA A 169 11.15 -3.50 31.65
CA ALA A 169 12.03 -3.80 30.54
C ALA A 169 13.43 -3.22 30.82
N SER A 170 14.50 -3.94 30.44
CA SER A 170 15.89 -3.59 30.77
C SER A 170 16.33 -2.20 30.29
N SER A 171 15.62 -1.61 29.33
CA SER A 171 15.87 -0.29 28.74
C SER A 171 14.93 0.81 29.24
N ALA A 172 13.97 0.50 30.11
CA ALA A 172 12.97 1.44 30.59
C ALA A 172 13.31 1.98 31.99
N SER A 173 13.23 3.30 32.18
CA SER A 173 13.26 3.88 33.53
C SER A 173 12.07 3.35 34.35
N PRO A 174 12.27 2.93 35.62
CA PRO A 174 11.18 2.39 36.43
C PRO A 174 10.10 3.46 36.60
N ARG A 175 8.96 3.25 35.94
CA ARG A 175 7.78 4.07 36.17
C ARG A 175 7.22 3.67 37.53
N VAL A 176 7.15 4.60 38.46
CA VAL A 176 6.37 4.43 39.70
C VAL A 176 4.90 4.48 39.29
N GLY A 177 4.29 3.31 39.16
CA GLY A 177 2.91 3.14 38.71
C GLY A 177 2.19 2.03 39.47
N SER A 178 0.87 2.14 39.57
CA SER A 178 0.02 1.06 40.05
C SER A 178 -0.49 0.29 38.84
N TYR A 179 -0.18 -1.00 38.79
CA TYR A 179 -0.46 -1.85 37.63
C TYR A 179 -1.63 -2.78 37.90
N GLN A 180 -2.35 -3.11 36.83
CA GLN A 180 -3.42 -4.11 36.85
C GLN A 180 -3.14 -5.17 35.80
N LEU A 181 -3.19 -6.44 36.21
CA LEU A 181 -3.17 -7.59 35.32
C LEU A 181 -4.61 -7.98 34.99
N THR A 182 -4.88 -8.16 33.69
CA THR A 182 -6.14 -8.71 33.20
C THR A 182 -5.88 -9.98 32.41
N LEU A 183 -6.68 -11.01 32.67
CA LEU A 183 -6.67 -12.27 31.95
C LEU A 183 -7.98 -12.42 31.18
N TRP A 184 -7.90 -12.53 29.86
CA TRP A 184 -9.03 -12.80 28.99
C TRP A 184 -8.97 -14.21 28.43
N LEU A 185 -10.12 -14.86 28.43
CA LEU A 185 -10.37 -16.08 27.67
C LEU A 185 -10.94 -15.70 26.31
N VAL A 186 -10.24 -16.11 25.25
CA VAL A 186 -10.69 -15.96 23.87
C VAL A 186 -10.75 -17.31 23.17
N GLU A 187 -11.54 -17.42 22.12
CA GLU A 187 -11.53 -18.61 21.27
C GLU A 187 -11.61 -18.28 19.78
N ASP A 188 -11.13 -19.21 18.96
CA ASP A 188 -11.48 -19.23 17.55
C ASP A 188 -12.75 -20.07 17.38
N VAL A 189 -13.79 -19.52 16.77
CA VAL A 189 -15.11 -20.15 16.68
C VAL A 189 -15.75 -19.91 15.33
N ILE A 190 -16.40 -20.94 14.80
CA ILE A 190 -17.20 -20.83 13.58
C ILE A 190 -18.63 -20.45 13.97
N ALA A 191 -19.13 -19.38 13.38
CA ALA A 191 -20.49 -18.91 13.62
C ALA A 191 -21.03 -18.14 12.40
N PRO A 192 -22.34 -17.88 12.33
CA PRO A 192 -22.91 -17.14 11.22
C PRO A 192 -22.46 -15.67 11.19
N GLN A 193 -22.20 -15.17 9.99
CA GLN A 193 -21.79 -13.79 9.72
C GLN A 193 -22.47 -13.29 8.44
N GLN A 194 -23.06 -12.11 8.51
CA GLN A 194 -23.57 -11.38 7.36
C GLN A 194 -22.40 -10.83 6.54
N THR A 195 -22.44 -11.05 5.23
CA THR A 195 -21.48 -10.56 4.25
C THR A 195 -22.21 -9.76 3.16
N ALA A 196 -21.45 -9.10 2.27
CA ALA A 196 -22.02 -8.39 1.13
C ALA A 196 -22.78 -9.34 0.18
N SER A 197 -22.38 -10.61 0.14
CA SER A 197 -22.96 -11.66 -0.72
C SER A 197 -24.12 -12.42 -0.06
N GLY A 198 -24.50 -12.04 1.16
CA GLY A 198 -25.50 -12.74 1.97
C GLY A 198 -24.92 -13.34 3.26
N LYS A 199 -25.74 -14.13 3.95
CA LYS A 199 -25.36 -14.75 5.23
C LYS A 199 -24.43 -15.93 4.99
N ASN A 200 -23.22 -15.86 5.54
CA ASN A 200 -22.29 -16.98 5.65
C ASN A 200 -22.57 -17.70 6.98
N PRO A 201 -23.05 -18.97 6.98
CA PRO A 201 -23.32 -19.69 8.22
C PRO A 201 -22.07 -20.22 8.93
N SER A 202 -20.92 -20.26 8.25
CA SER A 202 -19.70 -20.95 8.68
C SER A 202 -18.45 -20.03 8.67
N PHE A 203 -18.63 -18.76 9.02
CA PHE A 203 -17.51 -17.81 9.11
C PHE A 203 -16.64 -18.09 10.34
N LEU A 204 -15.32 -18.14 10.15
CA LEU A 204 -14.36 -18.34 11.24
C LEU A 204 -14.07 -17.00 11.91
N HIS A 205 -14.47 -16.86 13.17
CA HIS A 205 -14.13 -15.72 14.00
C HIS A 205 -12.91 -16.05 14.85
N HIS A 206 -11.86 -15.24 14.72
CA HIS A 206 -10.64 -15.40 15.53
C HIS A 206 -10.68 -14.60 16.83
N ASN A 207 -10.11 -15.19 17.89
CA ASN A 207 -9.92 -14.59 19.20
C ASN A 207 -11.17 -13.85 19.71
N VAL A 208 -12.33 -14.48 19.63
CA VAL A 208 -13.60 -13.95 20.16
C VAL A 208 -13.52 -13.91 21.68
N LEU A 209 -13.69 -12.73 22.27
CA LEU A 209 -13.66 -12.55 23.72
C LEU A 209 -14.85 -13.25 24.38
N ARG A 210 -14.57 -14.25 25.21
CA ARG A 210 -15.60 -15.01 25.95
C ARG A 210 -15.75 -14.56 27.39
N SER A 211 -14.64 -14.41 28.11
CA SER A 211 -14.69 -14.09 29.54
C SER A 211 -13.46 -13.30 29.99
N GLU A 212 -13.61 -12.59 31.10
CA GLU A 212 -12.52 -12.06 31.91
C GLU A 212 -12.33 -13.01 33.10
N LEU A 213 -11.21 -13.72 33.12
CA LEU A 213 -10.91 -14.74 34.13
C LEU A 213 -10.38 -14.11 35.42
N ALA A 214 -9.60 -13.04 35.28
CA ALA A 214 -9.05 -12.30 36.41
C ALA A 214 -8.79 -10.84 36.02
N LYS A 215 -8.97 -9.96 36.99
CA LYS A 215 -8.60 -8.55 36.93
C LYS A 215 -8.10 -8.11 38.30
N VAL A 216 -6.79 -8.09 38.49
CA VAL A 216 -6.15 -7.96 39.80
C VAL A 216 -5.06 -6.91 39.79
N SER A 217 -4.77 -6.33 40.96
CA SER A 217 -3.59 -5.47 41.11
C SER A 217 -2.32 -6.31 40.94
N LEU A 218 -1.35 -5.79 40.21
CA LEU A 218 -0.10 -6.48 39.89
C LEU A 218 1.09 -5.78 40.54
N GLU A 219 1.93 -6.56 41.22
CA GLU A 219 3.22 -6.12 41.70
C GLU A 219 4.32 -6.60 40.76
N LEU A 220 5.13 -5.69 40.22
CA LEU A 220 6.20 -6.05 39.28
C LEU A 220 7.26 -6.95 39.96
N GLY A 221 7.76 -7.94 39.22
CA GLY A 221 8.76 -8.89 39.68
C GLY A 221 8.21 -10.01 40.57
N LYS A 222 6.92 -10.00 40.93
CA LYS A 222 6.26 -11.11 41.61
C LYS A 222 5.37 -11.89 40.63
N PRO A 223 5.51 -13.22 40.55
CA PRO A 223 4.62 -14.02 39.72
C PRO A 223 3.22 -14.05 40.35
N PHE A 224 2.20 -13.82 39.52
CA PHE A 224 0.80 -14.09 39.82
C PHE A 224 0.44 -15.47 39.28
N THR A 225 -0.36 -16.24 40.03
CA THR A 225 -0.86 -17.54 39.60
C THR A 225 -2.35 -17.62 39.85
N GLU A 226 -3.11 -17.97 38.80
CA GLU A 226 -4.56 -18.16 38.86
C GLU A 226 -4.89 -19.53 38.28
N THR A 227 -5.78 -20.25 38.96
CA THR A 227 -6.34 -21.49 38.42
C THR A 227 -7.78 -21.25 38.02
N PHE A 228 -8.11 -21.58 36.78
CA PHE A 228 -9.46 -21.41 36.25
C PHE A 228 -9.90 -22.67 35.51
N ALA A 229 -11.21 -22.86 35.47
CA ALA A 229 -11.84 -23.80 34.55
C ALA A 229 -12.27 -23.05 33.29
N ILE A 230 -12.11 -23.67 32.12
CA ILE A 230 -12.72 -23.15 30.89
C ILE A 230 -14.24 -23.25 31.04
N PRO A 231 -14.99 -22.14 30.87
CA PRO A 231 -16.44 -22.11 30.95
C PRO A 231 -17.10 -23.14 30.02
N SER A 232 -18.21 -23.73 30.46
CA SER A 232 -18.95 -24.76 29.72
C SER A 232 -19.53 -24.26 28.39
N GLU A 233 -19.64 -22.94 28.22
CA GLU A 233 -20.22 -22.32 27.04
C GLU A 233 -19.29 -22.36 25.82
N LEU A 234 -17.99 -22.61 26.02
CA LEU A 234 -17.06 -22.85 24.92
C LEU A 234 -17.30 -24.24 24.34
N LYS A 235 -17.81 -24.27 23.11
CA LYS A 235 -18.14 -25.50 22.38
C LYS A 235 -16.92 -26.37 22.13
N ASP A 236 -15.76 -25.76 21.89
CA ASP A 236 -14.50 -26.47 21.65
C ASP A 236 -13.37 -25.87 22.50
N LYS A 237 -13.11 -26.50 23.65
CA LYS A 237 -12.06 -26.09 24.58
C LYS A 237 -10.65 -26.12 23.95
N THR A 238 -10.45 -26.89 22.88
CA THR A 238 -9.16 -26.92 22.16
C THR A 238 -8.90 -25.66 21.35
N LYS A 239 -9.87 -24.74 21.24
CA LYS A 239 -9.70 -23.43 20.59
C LYS A 239 -9.50 -22.29 21.57
N ALA A 240 -9.53 -22.59 22.86
CA ALA A 240 -9.32 -21.62 23.91
C ALA A 240 -7.87 -21.12 23.92
N LYS A 241 -7.74 -19.80 24.05
CA LYS A 241 -6.48 -19.09 24.25
C LYS A 241 -6.65 -18.11 25.40
N ILE A 242 -5.57 -17.87 26.13
CA ILE A 242 -5.52 -16.85 27.16
C ILE A 242 -4.73 -15.66 26.65
N ILE A 243 -5.30 -14.47 26.81
CA ILE A 243 -4.59 -13.21 26.65
C ILE A 243 -4.36 -12.63 28.04
N ALA A 244 -3.10 -12.43 28.39
CA ALA A 244 -2.70 -11.69 29.58
C ALA A 244 -2.20 -10.32 29.15
N PHE A 245 -2.68 -9.25 29.77
CA PHE A 245 -2.15 -7.92 29.53
C PHE A 245 -2.07 -7.09 30.80
N VAL A 246 -1.07 -6.21 30.85
CA VAL A 246 -0.85 -5.30 31.96
C VAL A 246 -1.29 -3.90 31.55
N SER A 247 -2.08 -3.27 32.40
CA SER A 247 -2.53 -1.89 32.21
C SER A 247 -2.13 -0.99 33.36
N ASP A 248 -1.99 0.30 33.07
CA ASP A 248 -1.82 1.35 34.08
C ASP A 248 -3.18 1.67 34.71
N THR A 249 -3.30 1.57 36.04
CA THR A 249 -4.59 1.74 36.74
C THR A 249 -5.20 3.14 36.65
N LYS A 250 -4.41 4.17 36.30
CA LYS A 250 -4.90 5.55 36.20
C LYS A 250 -5.38 5.88 34.79
N THR A 251 -4.64 5.41 33.79
CA THR A 251 -4.87 5.75 32.39
C THR A 251 -5.55 4.64 31.60
N GLU A 252 -5.63 3.44 32.18
CA GLU A 252 -6.09 2.19 31.56
C GLU A 252 -5.36 1.80 30.27
N ARG A 253 -4.24 2.47 29.96
CA ARG A 253 -3.36 2.14 28.83
C ARG A 253 -2.75 0.76 29.03
N ILE A 254 -2.78 -0.03 27.98
CA ILE A 254 -2.12 -1.33 27.93
C ILE A 254 -0.63 -1.09 27.69
N LEU A 255 0.20 -1.75 28.48
CA LEU A 255 1.65 -1.55 28.52
C LEU A 255 2.42 -2.73 27.93
N GLU A 256 1.82 -3.91 27.96
CA GLU A 256 2.32 -5.15 27.38
C GLU A 256 1.22 -6.21 27.39
N ALA A 257 1.20 -7.09 26.37
CA ALA A 257 0.26 -8.21 26.26
C ALA A 257 0.95 -9.50 25.82
N ARG A 258 0.37 -10.66 26.14
CA ARG A 258 0.80 -11.97 25.64
C ARG A 258 -0.43 -12.82 25.37
N LEU A 259 -0.37 -13.61 24.30
CA LEU A 259 -1.38 -14.61 23.97
C LEU A 259 -0.75 -15.98 24.04
N GLN A 260 -1.41 -16.93 24.71
CA GLN A 260 -0.97 -18.31 24.79
C GLN A 260 -2.17 -19.27 24.61
N PRO A 261 -2.12 -20.23 23.67
CA PRO A 261 -3.11 -21.30 23.58
C PRO A 261 -3.14 -22.16 24.84
N VAL A 262 -4.31 -22.68 25.18
CA VAL A 262 -4.43 -23.61 26.31
C VAL A 262 -3.74 -24.95 25.98
N PRO A 263 -2.91 -25.54 26.88
CA PRO A 263 -2.21 -26.80 26.64
C PRO A 263 -3.19 -27.99 26.53
N GLU A 264 -3.66 -28.20 25.31
CA GLU A 264 -4.48 -29.29 24.72
C GLU A 264 -4.92 -28.84 23.30
N ALA A 265 -4.91 -27.52 23.04
CA ALA A 265 -5.04 -26.88 21.72
C ALA A 265 -3.88 -27.16 20.74
N SER A 266 -2.80 -27.80 21.20
CA SER A 266 -1.58 -28.03 20.41
C SER A 266 -1.68 -29.22 19.44
N SER A 267 -2.72 -30.07 19.53
CA SER A 267 -2.82 -31.30 18.72
C SER A 267 -3.95 -31.32 17.70
N SER A 268 -4.73 -30.25 17.54
CA SER A 268 -5.75 -30.19 16.49
C SER A 268 -6.14 -28.74 16.19
N GLN A 269 -5.67 -28.19 15.07
CA GLN A 269 -6.36 -27.06 14.44
C GLN A 269 -7.75 -27.52 14.00
N PRO A 270 -8.81 -26.70 14.11
CA PRO A 270 -10.10 -27.07 13.55
C PRO A 270 -9.98 -27.11 12.03
N GLU A 271 -10.26 -28.27 11.44
CA GLU A 271 -10.71 -28.29 10.05
C GLU A 271 -12.11 -27.67 9.99
N ARG A 272 -12.29 -26.68 9.11
CA ARG A 272 -13.58 -26.06 8.81
C ARG A 272 -14.58 -27.17 8.40
N PRO A 273 -15.76 -27.28 9.04
CA PRO A 273 -16.81 -28.18 8.55
C PRO A 273 -17.18 -27.78 7.12
N LYS A 274 -17.26 -28.77 6.22
CA LYS A 274 -17.66 -28.57 4.82
C LYS A 274 -19.10 -28.05 4.75
N ASP A 275 -19.26 -26.78 4.40
CA ASP A 275 -20.52 -26.25 3.92
C ASP A 275 -20.78 -26.78 2.50
N PRO A 276 -21.93 -27.42 2.20
CA PRO A 276 -22.26 -27.94 0.87
C PRO A 276 -22.33 -26.88 -0.24
N ASN A 277 -22.24 -25.59 0.09
CA ASN A 277 -22.41 -24.50 -0.88
C ASN A 277 -21.36 -23.37 -0.77
N GLU A 278 -20.26 -23.56 -0.03
CA GLU A 278 -19.09 -22.67 -0.08
C GLU A 278 -17.95 -23.31 -0.88
N ASP A 279 -17.74 -22.85 -2.11
CA ASP A 279 -16.45 -23.00 -2.78
C ASP A 279 -15.41 -22.12 -2.06
N GLN A 280 -14.58 -22.74 -1.20
CA GLN A 280 -13.39 -22.13 -0.61
C GLN A 280 -12.28 -21.88 -1.66
N PRO A 281 -11.43 -20.86 -1.50
CA PRO A 281 -10.03 -21.02 -1.85
C PRO A 281 -9.32 -21.89 -0.84
N GLY A 282 -8.60 -22.88 -1.35
CA GLY A 282 -7.53 -23.52 -0.57
C GLY A 282 -7.89 -24.86 0.03
N GLY A 283 -8.48 -25.77 -0.76
CA GLY A 283 -8.24 -27.19 -0.53
C GLY A 283 -6.76 -27.48 -0.76
N GLU A 284 -6.15 -28.41 0.01
CA GLU A 284 -4.86 -28.99 -0.35
C GLU A 284 -4.96 -29.54 -1.78
N VAL A 285 -4.29 -28.87 -2.72
CA VAL A 285 -4.27 -29.32 -4.12
C VAL A 285 -3.19 -30.38 -4.27
N LYS A 286 -3.53 -31.49 -4.92
CA LYS A 286 -2.57 -32.58 -5.20
C LYS A 286 -1.57 -32.20 -6.29
N GLU A 287 -1.93 -31.24 -7.13
CA GLU A 287 -1.13 -30.71 -8.23
C GLU A 287 -1.25 -29.18 -8.28
N PRO A 288 -0.26 -28.44 -8.81
CA PRO A 288 -0.37 -27.00 -8.97
C PRO A 288 -1.65 -26.61 -9.72
N THR A 289 -2.45 -25.75 -9.11
CA THR A 289 -3.80 -25.44 -9.59
C THR A 289 -3.98 -23.94 -9.66
N PHE A 290 -4.47 -23.45 -10.80
CA PHE A 290 -4.88 -22.05 -10.91
C PHE A 290 -6.19 -21.84 -10.16
N VAL A 291 -6.33 -20.72 -9.45
CA VAL A 291 -7.56 -20.33 -8.78
C VAL A 291 -7.95 -18.94 -9.24
N ASP A 292 -9.25 -18.66 -9.39
CA ASP A 292 -9.73 -17.31 -9.71
C ASP A 292 -9.29 -16.33 -8.60
N ALA A 293 -8.73 -15.17 -8.94
CA ALA A 293 -8.16 -14.29 -7.93
C ALA A 293 -9.21 -13.61 -7.04
N THR A 294 -10.45 -13.46 -7.52
CA THR A 294 -11.53 -12.72 -6.85
C THR A 294 -12.37 -13.66 -5.99
N THR A 295 -12.83 -14.73 -6.62
CA THR A 295 -13.71 -15.74 -6.02
C THR A 295 -12.92 -16.87 -5.40
N SER A 296 -11.63 -16.96 -5.72
CA SER A 296 -10.72 -17.90 -5.06
C SER A 296 -11.03 -19.37 -5.40
N LYS A 297 -11.93 -19.61 -6.35
CA LYS A 297 -12.34 -20.94 -6.80
C LYS A 297 -11.27 -21.62 -7.65
N PRO A 298 -10.99 -22.92 -7.46
CA PRO A 298 -10.11 -23.68 -8.34
C PRO A 298 -10.60 -23.73 -9.79
N ILE A 299 -9.67 -23.55 -10.72
CA ILE A 299 -9.89 -23.63 -12.16
C ILE A 299 -9.16 -24.88 -12.66
N PRO A 300 -9.89 -25.89 -13.18
CA PRO A 300 -9.28 -27.11 -13.71
C PRO A 300 -8.24 -26.82 -14.79
N SER A 301 -7.18 -27.62 -14.81
CA SER A 301 -6.17 -27.54 -15.87
C SER A 301 -6.81 -27.82 -17.23
N GLY A 302 -6.49 -27.00 -18.23
CA GLY A 302 -7.05 -27.05 -19.57
C GLY A 302 -8.36 -26.26 -19.73
N SER A 303 -8.91 -25.69 -18.65
CA SER A 303 -10.14 -24.90 -18.73
C SER A 303 -10.01 -23.68 -19.64
N LEU A 304 -11.15 -23.31 -20.21
CA LEU A 304 -11.30 -22.13 -21.04
C LEU A 304 -11.93 -20.98 -20.25
N ILE A 305 -11.25 -19.84 -20.22
CA ILE A 305 -11.67 -18.61 -19.53
C ILE A 305 -12.12 -17.61 -20.59
N ALA A 306 -13.41 -17.28 -20.59
CA ALA A 306 -13.96 -16.24 -21.45
C ALA A 306 -13.52 -14.85 -20.94
N CYS A 307 -13.03 -14.03 -21.85
CA CYS A 307 -12.60 -12.66 -21.60
C CYS A 307 -13.40 -11.74 -22.51
N GLN A 308 -14.09 -10.76 -21.94
CA GLN A 308 -14.82 -9.74 -22.69
C GLN A 308 -14.40 -8.35 -22.21
N PRO A 309 -14.42 -7.34 -23.09
CA PRO A 309 -14.24 -5.96 -22.68
C PRO A 309 -15.31 -5.56 -21.65
N GLU A 310 -14.88 -5.15 -20.47
CA GLU A 310 -15.80 -4.66 -19.41
C GLU A 310 -16.31 -3.23 -19.68
N ARG A 311 -15.75 -2.57 -20.70
CA ARG A 311 -16.12 -1.22 -21.17
C ARG A 311 -15.75 -1.06 -22.65
N PRO A 312 -16.28 -0.03 -23.34
CA PRO A 312 -15.87 0.28 -24.70
C PRO A 312 -14.35 0.45 -24.80
N LEU A 313 -13.75 -0.27 -25.74
CA LEU A 313 -12.35 -0.30 -26.09
C LEU A 313 -11.96 1.00 -26.77
N GLU A 314 -10.93 1.62 -26.20
CA GLU A 314 -10.24 2.78 -26.75
C GLU A 314 -8.87 2.35 -27.30
N LEU A 315 -8.38 3.07 -28.30
CA LEU A 315 -7.06 2.83 -28.87
C LEU A 315 -6.01 3.59 -28.06
N LEU A 316 -5.18 2.88 -27.31
CA LEU A 316 -3.99 3.41 -26.63
C LEU A 316 -2.76 3.04 -27.46
N ASP A 317 -2.00 4.04 -27.92
CA ASP A 317 -0.85 3.83 -28.84
C ASP A 317 -1.21 3.01 -30.09
N GLY A 318 -2.44 3.18 -30.57
CA GLY A 318 -2.97 2.45 -31.74
C GLY A 318 -3.30 0.98 -31.49
N ILE A 319 -3.36 0.55 -30.22
CA ILE A 319 -3.71 -0.81 -29.79
C ILE A 319 -4.92 -0.73 -28.85
N ALA A 320 -5.97 -1.50 -29.13
CA ALA A 320 -7.04 -1.78 -28.18
C ALA A 320 -6.63 -2.97 -27.32
N GLU A 321 -6.77 -2.86 -26.00
CA GLU A 321 -6.29 -3.85 -25.05
C GLU A 321 -7.43 -4.43 -24.22
N VAL A 322 -7.45 -5.76 -24.10
CA VAL A 322 -8.38 -6.51 -23.24
C VAL A 322 -7.57 -7.32 -22.24
N ALA A 323 -7.83 -7.15 -20.96
CA ALA A 323 -7.21 -7.94 -19.90
C ALA A 323 -8.06 -9.18 -19.59
N SER A 324 -7.40 -10.28 -19.25
CA SER A 324 -8.07 -11.46 -18.68
C SER A 324 -8.45 -11.21 -17.23
N PRO A 325 -9.43 -11.96 -16.69
CA PRO A 325 -9.52 -12.17 -15.25
C PRO A 325 -8.17 -12.66 -14.69
N TYR A 326 -7.88 -12.26 -13.45
CA TYR A 326 -6.67 -12.69 -12.77
C TYR A 326 -6.87 -14.04 -12.10
N VAL A 327 -5.80 -14.84 -12.11
CA VAL A 327 -5.73 -16.11 -11.40
C VAL A 327 -4.54 -16.10 -10.45
N ARG A 328 -4.61 -16.85 -9.37
CA ARG A 328 -3.48 -17.13 -8.49
C ARG A 328 -3.04 -18.57 -8.69
N LEU A 329 -1.80 -18.88 -8.28
CA LEU A 329 -1.30 -20.24 -8.30
C LEU A 329 -1.31 -20.82 -6.90
N LEU A 330 -2.08 -21.89 -6.72
CA LEU A 330 -2.09 -22.68 -5.50
C LEU A 330 -1.18 -23.89 -5.70
N LEU A 331 -0.26 -24.12 -4.77
CA LEU A 331 0.72 -25.20 -4.83
C LEU A 331 0.42 -26.32 -3.82
N PRO A 332 0.73 -27.59 -4.16
CA PRO A 332 0.74 -28.68 -3.20
C PRO A 332 1.73 -28.42 -2.06
N LYS A 333 1.41 -28.93 -0.88
CA LYS A 333 2.23 -28.79 0.32
C LYS A 333 3.63 -29.36 0.11
N GLY A 334 4.66 -28.55 0.35
CA GLY A 334 6.06 -28.92 0.14
C GLY A 334 6.57 -28.78 -1.29
N GLN A 335 5.70 -28.53 -2.28
CA GLN A 335 6.15 -28.19 -3.62
C GLN A 335 6.52 -26.71 -3.67
N GLN A 336 7.76 -26.43 -4.07
CA GLN A 336 8.25 -25.07 -4.26
C GLN A 336 8.85 -24.95 -5.67
N GLY A 337 8.88 -23.72 -6.16
CA GLY A 337 9.52 -23.40 -7.43
C GLY A 337 11.02 -23.73 -7.42
N PRO A 338 11.71 -23.54 -8.56
CA PRO A 338 11.25 -22.76 -9.71
C PRO A 338 10.28 -23.49 -10.64
N PHE A 339 9.35 -22.73 -11.21
CA PHE A 339 8.50 -23.13 -12.33
C PHE A 339 8.84 -22.31 -13.59
N ASP A 340 8.39 -22.76 -14.74
CA ASP A 340 8.43 -21.98 -15.97
C ASP A 340 7.00 -21.60 -16.36
N ILE A 341 6.79 -20.32 -16.69
CA ILE A 341 5.54 -19.82 -17.27
C ILE A 341 5.76 -19.68 -18.77
N GLU A 342 4.89 -20.29 -19.57
CA GLU A 342 4.83 -20.09 -21.01
C GLU A 342 3.44 -19.64 -21.42
N VAL A 343 3.39 -18.64 -22.29
CA VAL A 343 2.14 -18.14 -22.88
C VAL A 343 2.27 -18.13 -24.40
N GLN A 344 1.26 -18.66 -25.08
CA GLN A 344 1.26 -18.79 -26.54
C GLN A 344 -0.10 -18.41 -27.10
N THR A 345 -0.13 -17.54 -28.12
CA THR A 345 -1.33 -17.26 -28.90
C THR A 345 -1.62 -18.44 -29.83
N THR A 346 -2.87 -18.90 -29.88
CA THR A 346 -3.29 -20.01 -30.76
C THR A 346 -4.14 -19.54 -31.93
N SER A 347 -4.55 -18.27 -31.96
CA SER A 347 -5.27 -17.68 -33.09
C SER A 347 -4.37 -17.47 -34.30
N SER A 348 -4.90 -17.79 -35.48
CA SER A 348 -4.25 -17.55 -36.76
C SER A 348 -4.05 -16.05 -37.01
N GLY A 349 -2.91 -15.69 -37.60
CA GLY A 349 -2.61 -14.29 -37.95
C GLY A 349 -2.12 -13.43 -36.78
N ALA A 350 -1.90 -13.99 -35.58
CA ALA A 350 -1.32 -13.26 -34.46
C ALA A 350 0.12 -12.82 -34.76
N GLY A 351 0.48 -11.60 -34.38
CA GLY A 351 1.77 -10.98 -34.67
C GLY A 351 1.84 -9.49 -34.32
N PRO A 352 3.03 -8.88 -34.47
CA PRO A 352 3.30 -7.50 -34.05
C PRO A 352 2.45 -6.45 -34.76
N ASP A 353 2.06 -6.71 -36.01
CA ASP A 353 1.31 -5.78 -36.88
C ASP A 353 -0.21 -6.02 -36.87
N SER A 354 -0.66 -7.03 -36.14
CA SER A 354 -2.06 -7.47 -36.13
C SER A 354 -2.65 -7.47 -34.72
N HIS A 355 -2.61 -8.61 -34.05
CA HIS A 355 -3.12 -8.84 -32.71
C HIS A 355 -2.21 -9.86 -32.00
N GLY A 356 -2.17 -9.81 -30.67
CA GLY A 356 -1.31 -10.72 -29.91
C GLY A 356 -1.20 -10.35 -28.45
N LEU A 357 -0.27 -10.98 -27.74
CA LEU A 357 0.03 -10.64 -26.36
C LEU A 357 0.54 -9.21 -26.28
N ARG A 358 -0.11 -8.39 -25.47
CA ARG A 358 0.32 -7.04 -25.13
C ARG A 358 1.04 -7.00 -23.78
N GLY A 359 0.71 -7.91 -22.88
CA GLY A 359 1.35 -7.96 -21.57
C GLY A 359 0.98 -9.21 -20.78
N ILE A 360 1.74 -9.43 -19.71
CA ILE A 360 1.54 -10.52 -18.77
C ILE A 360 1.81 -10.03 -17.35
N CYS A 361 0.94 -10.41 -16.42
CA CYS A 361 1.10 -10.16 -15.00
C CYS A 361 1.49 -11.44 -14.29
N LEU A 362 2.47 -11.35 -13.39
CA LEU A 362 2.89 -12.37 -12.44
C LEU A 362 2.98 -11.74 -11.03
N GLU A 363 4.18 -11.51 -10.51
CA GLU A 363 4.41 -10.62 -9.34
C GLU A 363 4.15 -9.13 -9.67
N SER A 364 4.32 -8.78 -10.95
CA SER A 364 4.10 -7.46 -11.53
C SER A 364 3.69 -7.60 -12.99
N CYS A 365 3.00 -6.59 -13.52
CA CYS A 365 2.58 -6.58 -14.92
C CYS A 365 3.70 -6.08 -15.83
N ARG A 366 4.08 -6.91 -16.79
CA ARG A 366 5.03 -6.59 -17.86
C ARG A 366 4.27 -6.36 -19.16
N THR A 367 4.31 -5.12 -19.65
CA THR A 367 3.90 -4.81 -21.04
C THR A 367 5.02 -5.21 -22.00
N LEU A 368 4.66 -5.84 -23.12
CA LEU A 368 5.59 -6.18 -24.19
C LEU A 368 5.75 -4.98 -25.12
N GLU A 369 6.99 -4.74 -25.57
CA GLU A 369 7.33 -3.61 -26.46
C GLU A 369 6.49 -3.62 -27.74
N THR A 370 6.29 -4.80 -28.32
CA THR A 370 5.43 -5.08 -29.46
C THR A 370 4.45 -6.20 -29.14
N LEU A 371 3.38 -6.32 -29.95
CA LEU A 371 2.48 -7.47 -29.81
C LEU A 371 3.24 -8.75 -30.16
N SER A 372 3.16 -9.76 -29.30
CA SER A 372 3.90 -11.01 -29.45
C SER A 372 2.96 -12.21 -29.59
N THR A 373 3.43 -13.23 -30.28
CA THR A 373 2.74 -14.53 -30.34
C THR A 373 3.05 -15.42 -29.14
N SER A 374 4.09 -15.10 -28.37
CA SER A 374 4.46 -15.89 -27.20
C SER A 374 5.23 -15.08 -26.15
N PHE A 375 5.24 -15.62 -24.93
CA PHE A 375 6.03 -15.16 -23.81
C PHE A 375 6.53 -16.36 -23.00
N SER A 376 7.76 -16.30 -22.50
CA SER A 376 8.29 -17.31 -21.59
C SER A 376 9.05 -16.65 -20.45
N HIS A 377 8.82 -17.14 -19.23
CA HIS A 377 9.53 -16.75 -18.03
C HIS A 377 10.00 -18.00 -17.30
N LYS A 378 11.32 -18.20 -17.25
CA LYS A 378 11.94 -19.32 -16.54
C LYS A 378 12.27 -18.95 -15.11
N GLY A 379 12.21 -19.91 -14.21
CA GLY A 379 12.66 -19.69 -12.83
C GLY A 379 11.63 -19.01 -11.92
N TYR A 380 10.36 -18.98 -12.31
CA TYR A 380 9.26 -18.36 -11.57
C TYR A 380 9.10 -18.95 -10.17
N LYS A 381 9.11 -18.10 -9.14
CA LYS A 381 8.94 -18.47 -7.73
C LYS A 381 7.66 -17.83 -7.17
N PRO A 382 6.50 -18.47 -7.38
CA PRO A 382 5.20 -17.91 -7.02
C PRO A 382 5.10 -17.60 -5.53
N GLN A 383 4.61 -16.41 -5.20
CA GLN A 383 4.18 -16.01 -3.86
C GLN A 383 2.66 -16.16 -3.72
N PRO A 384 2.12 -16.32 -2.49
CA PRO A 384 0.68 -16.41 -2.25
C PRO A 384 -0.12 -15.18 -2.71
N THR A 385 0.56 -14.05 -2.88
CA THR A 385 -0.01 -12.77 -3.32
C THR A 385 0.09 -12.51 -4.82
N ASP A 386 0.77 -13.36 -5.59
CA ASP A 386 1.01 -13.12 -7.02
C ASP A 386 -0.30 -13.22 -7.83
N LEU A 387 -0.50 -12.28 -8.75
CA LEU A 387 -1.67 -12.22 -9.63
C LEU A 387 -1.25 -12.48 -11.07
N ILE A 388 -1.66 -13.63 -11.60
CA ILE A 388 -1.35 -14.06 -12.94
C ILE A 388 -2.47 -13.61 -13.89
N GLY A 389 -2.13 -12.83 -14.91
CA GLY A 389 -3.10 -12.28 -15.87
C GLY A 389 -2.49 -12.06 -17.25
N ILE A 390 -3.33 -12.09 -18.29
CA ILE A 390 -2.93 -11.93 -19.69
C ILE A 390 -3.59 -10.70 -20.28
N HIS A 391 -2.82 -9.87 -20.97
CA HIS A 391 -3.31 -8.73 -21.71
C HIS A 391 -3.19 -9.01 -23.20
N TYR A 392 -4.31 -8.91 -23.92
CA TYR A 392 -4.39 -9.14 -25.36
C TYR A 392 -4.63 -7.83 -26.10
N GLY A 393 -3.83 -7.56 -27.12
CA GLY A 393 -3.86 -6.32 -27.89
C GLY A 393 -4.28 -6.53 -29.34
N LEU A 394 -5.00 -5.56 -29.89
CA LEU A 394 -5.41 -5.49 -31.30
C LEU A 394 -5.00 -4.14 -31.90
N LYS A 395 -4.23 -4.14 -32.99
CA LYS A 395 -3.90 -2.92 -33.74
C LYS A 395 -5.16 -2.31 -34.36
N LYS A 396 -5.16 -0.99 -34.56
CA LYS A 396 -6.25 -0.22 -35.18
C LYS A 396 -6.83 -0.81 -36.48
N ALA A 397 -6.01 -1.46 -37.32
CA ALA A 397 -6.50 -2.13 -38.54
C ALA A 397 -7.35 -3.39 -38.26
N PHE A 398 -7.20 -3.97 -37.07
CA PHE A 398 -7.88 -5.18 -36.59
C PHE A 398 -8.98 -4.88 -35.55
N THR A 399 -9.06 -3.65 -35.03
CA THR A 399 -10.09 -3.23 -34.07
C THR A 399 -11.49 -3.07 -34.67
N ARG A 400 -11.70 -3.34 -35.96
CA ARG A 400 -13.05 -3.43 -36.55
C ARG A 400 -13.38 -4.84 -37.03
N ARG A 401 -12.52 -5.82 -36.75
CA ARG A 401 -12.77 -7.24 -37.04
C ARG A 401 -13.32 -7.90 -35.78
N GLU A 402 -14.60 -8.23 -35.82
CA GLU A 402 -15.21 -9.12 -34.83
C GLU A 402 -14.46 -10.44 -34.85
N GLY A 403 -14.11 -10.95 -33.68
CA GLY A 403 -13.23 -12.10 -33.60
C GLY A 403 -13.12 -12.69 -32.22
N THR A 404 -12.75 -13.97 -32.23
CA THR A 404 -12.39 -14.72 -31.04
C THR A 404 -10.89 -14.97 -31.09
N TYR A 405 -10.18 -14.49 -30.06
CA TYR A 405 -8.73 -14.58 -29.95
C TYR A 405 -8.35 -15.45 -28.76
N GLU A 406 -7.49 -16.45 -28.97
CA GLU A 406 -7.16 -17.43 -27.95
C GLU A 406 -5.68 -17.40 -27.58
N VAL A 407 -5.44 -17.55 -26.28
CA VAL A 407 -4.12 -17.60 -25.67
C VAL A 407 -4.07 -18.75 -24.68
N LYS A 408 -3.03 -19.57 -24.74
CA LYS A 408 -2.77 -20.61 -23.76
C LYS A 408 -1.68 -20.21 -22.80
N LEU A 409 -1.96 -20.32 -21.50
CA LEU A 409 -1.03 -20.22 -20.40
C LEU A 409 -0.64 -21.62 -19.95
N TYR A 410 0.65 -21.85 -19.74
CA TYR A 410 1.21 -23.10 -19.24
C TYR A 410 2.09 -22.80 -18.02
N LEU A 411 1.89 -23.58 -16.97
CA LEU A 411 2.82 -23.74 -15.86
C LEU A 411 3.59 -25.04 -16.08
N LYS A 412 4.92 -24.97 -16.11
CA LYS A 412 5.80 -26.11 -16.30
C LYS A 412 6.82 -26.24 -15.18
N GLN A 413 7.33 -27.45 -14.97
CA GLN A 413 8.49 -27.72 -14.13
C GLN A 413 9.30 -28.83 -14.78
N SER A 414 10.61 -28.63 -14.90
CA SER A 414 11.52 -29.60 -15.56
C SER A 414 11.04 -30.04 -16.95
N GLY A 415 10.47 -29.12 -17.73
CA GLY A 415 9.94 -29.36 -19.07
C GLY A 415 8.56 -30.03 -19.14
N LYS A 416 7.99 -30.50 -18.02
CA LYS A 416 6.65 -31.08 -17.96
C LYS A 416 5.59 -30.02 -17.65
N THR A 417 4.51 -29.99 -18.42
CA THR A 417 3.32 -29.17 -18.12
C THR A 417 2.61 -29.71 -16.88
N LEU A 418 2.46 -28.85 -15.87
CA LEU A 418 1.77 -29.16 -14.62
C LEU A 418 0.34 -28.64 -14.64
N ALA A 419 0.13 -27.43 -15.16
CA ALA A 419 -1.20 -26.84 -15.33
C ALA A 419 -1.25 -25.99 -16.58
N SER A 420 -2.45 -25.80 -17.14
CA SER A 420 -2.67 -24.89 -18.25
C SER A 420 -4.04 -24.23 -18.20
N LEU A 421 -4.19 -23.08 -18.85
CA LEU A 421 -5.45 -22.38 -19.06
C LEU A 421 -5.51 -21.86 -20.49
N THR A 422 -6.71 -21.82 -21.08
CA THR A 422 -6.94 -21.16 -22.36
C THR A 422 -7.80 -19.92 -22.14
N TYR A 423 -7.28 -18.74 -22.42
CA TYR A 423 -8.04 -17.49 -22.39
C TYR A 423 -8.61 -17.21 -23.78
N ARG A 424 -9.91 -16.93 -23.84
CA ARG A 424 -10.64 -16.61 -25.07
C ARG A 424 -11.18 -15.19 -24.99
N PHE A 425 -10.55 -14.29 -25.73
CA PHE A 425 -10.96 -12.89 -25.87
C PHE A 425 -11.97 -12.77 -27.01
N THR A 426 -13.22 -12.43 -26.69
CA THR A 426 -14.26 -12.19 -27.68
C THR A 426 -14.47 -10.69 -27.81
N ILE A 427 -14.28 -10.15 -29.02
CA ILE A 427 -14.41 -8.73 -29.31
C ILE A 427 -15.34 -8.54 -30.50
N THR A 428 -16.29 -7.64 -30.36
CA THR A 428 -17.33 -7.33 -31.34
C THR A 428 -17.34 -5.83 -31.65
N ALA A 429 -18.01 -5.41 -32.72
CA ALA A 429 -18.00 -4.00 -33.14
C ALA A 429 -18.61 -3.06 -32.08
N LYS A 430 -19.57 -3.54 -31.29
CA LYS A 430 -20.20 -2.80 -30.17
C LYS A 430 -19.26 -2.53 -29.00
N ASP A 431 -18.16 -3.28 -28.91
CA ASP A 431 -17.22 -3.16 -27.80
C ASP A 431 -16.25 -2.00 -28.04
N PHE A 432 -16.32 -1.26 -29.15
CA PHE A 432 -15.50 -0.07 -29.39
C PHE A 432 -16.29 1.21 -29.09
N ALA A 433 -15.60 2.23 -28.58
CA ALA A 433 -16.20 3.54 -28.39
C ALA A 433 -16.69 4.14 -29.72
N LYS A 434 -17.87 4.78 -29.73
CA LYS A 434 -18.33 5.56 -30.89
C LYS A 434 -17.36 6.71 -31.14
N GLU A 435 -16.94 6.91 -32.39
CA GLU A 435 -16.16 8.09 -32.77
C GLU A 435 -16.93 9.36 -32.36
N ALA A 436 -16.24 10.29 -31.69
CA ALA A 436 -16.85 11.55 -31.25
C ALA A 436 -17.21 12.42 -32.46
N ASP A 437 -18.35 13.11 -32.37
CA ASP A 437 -18.78 14.08 -33.39
C ASP A 437 -17.72 15.18 -33.60
N PRO A 438 -17.58 15.71 -34.82
CA PRO A 438 -16.61 16.77 -35.10
C PRO A 438 -16.94 18.04 -34.30
N PRO A 439 -15.91 18.81 -33.88
CA PRO A 439 -16.10 19.95 -32.99
C PRO A 439 -16.94 21.06 -33.63
N VAL A 440 -17.82 21.65 -32.82
CA VAL A 440 -18.65 22.83 -33.15
C VAL A 440 -17.76 24.06 -33.35
N GLU A 441 -17.98 24.80 -34.44
CA GLU A 441 -17.25 26.02 -34.79
C GLU A 441 -17.35 27.13 -33.73
N PRO A 442 -16.26 27.88 -33.45
CA PRO A 442 -16.25 28.95 -32.46
C PRO A 442 -16.82 30.27 -33.00
N LYS A 443 -17.57 30.99 -32.15
CA LYS A 443 -17.99 32.38 -32.36
C LYS A 443 -16.82 33.37 -32.14
N PRO A 444 -16.84 34.55 -32.78
CA PRO A 444 -15.67 35.44 -32.89
C PRO A 444 -15.31 36.19 -31.59
N PRO A 445 -14.04 36.61 -31.44
CA PRO A 445 -13.49 37.10 -30.18
C PRO A 445 -13.79 38.57 -29.90
N THR A 446 -13.88 38.91 -28.62
CA THR A 446 -13.73 40.27 -28.08
C THR A 446 -12.25 40.54 -27.79
N PRO A 447 -11.73 41.77 -27.98
CA PRO A 447 -10.29 42.04 -28.04
C PRO A 447 -9.59 41.96 -26.68
N ASP A 448 -8.37 41.42 -26.68
CA ASP A 448 -7.52 41.22 -25.50
C ASP A 448 -7.07 42.55 -24.84
N PRO A 449 -6.88 42.58 -23.50
CA PRO A 449 -6.21 43.69 -22.83
C PRO A 449 -4.70 43.68 -23.10
N LYS A 450 -4.14 44.89 -23.20
CA LYS A 450 -2.74 45.23 -23.46
C LYS A 450 -1.79 44.63 -22.39
N PRO A 451 -0.57 44.18 -22.75
CA PRO A 451 0.41 43.70 -21.78
C PRO A 451 1.03 44.86 -20.98
N ASP A 452 1.15 44.68 -19.66
CA ASP A 452 1.86 45.59 -18.77
C ASP A 452 3.39 45.50 -18.95
N PRO A 453 4.13 46.59 -18.64
CA PRO A 453 5.52 46.75 -19.02
C PRO A 453 6.48 45.94 -18.16
N THR A 454 7.55 45.47 -18.81
CA THR A 454 8.69 44.78 -18.20
C THR A 454 9.57 45.78 -17.44
N PRO A 455 10.00 45.51 -16.19
CA PRO A 455 11.01 46.35 -15.54
C PRO A 455 12.42 46.00 -16.03
N ASP A 456 13.23 47.05 -16.26
CA ASP A 456 14.64 46.98 -16.64
C ASP A 456 15.54 46.37 -15.54
N PRO A 457 16.69 45.78 -15.92
CA PRO A 457 17.60 45.15 -14.98
C PRO A 457 18.45 46.20 -14.25
N THR A 458 18.29 46.28 -12.93
CA THR A 458 19.24 46.98 -12.05
C THR A 458 20.20 45.94 -11.46
N PRO A 459 21.52 46.17 -11.42
CA PRO A 459 22.48 45.17 -10.98
C PRO A 459 22.44 45.03 -9.44
N PRO A 460 22.29 43.82 -8.87
CA PRO A 460 22.33 43.67 -7.42
C PRO A 460 23.78 43.51 -6.94
N GLY A 461 24.31 44.56 -6.33
CA GLY A 461 25.35 44.46 -5.31
C GLY A 461 24.68 44.25 -3.95
N GLY A 462 24.82 43.05 -3.39
CA GLY A 462 24.36 42.69 -2.05
C GLY A 462 24.37 41.18 -1.88
N ASN A 463 25.13 40.66 -0.92
CA ASN A 463 25.35 39.22 -0.72
C ASN A 463 24.03 38.41 -0.75
N ASP A 464 23.81 37.67 -1.83
CA ASP A 464 22.69 36.74 -1.94
C ASP A 464 22.97 35.48 -1.07
N ASP A 465 22.70 35.60 0.23
CA ASP A 465 22.84 34.53 1.22
C ASP A 465 21.73 33.46 1.07
N ILE A 466 21.61 32.83 -0.10
CA ILE A 466 20.88 31.57 -0.23
C ILE A 466 21.81 30.46 0.26
N PRO A 467 21.45 29.69 1.31
CA PRO A 467 22.28 28.61 1.80
C PRO A 467 22.59 27.57 0.72
N GLU A 468 23.76 26.95 0.81
CA GLU A 468 24.12 25.85 -0.07
C GLU A 468 23.10 24.71 0.04
N ALA A 469 22.60 24.24 -1.10
CA ALA A 469 21.69 23.11 -1.13
C ALA A 469 22.50 21.82 -1.20
N LEU A 470 22.42 20.99 -0.16
CA LEU A 470 23.16 19.71 -0.09
C LEU A 470 22.37 18.52 -0.62
N LYS A 471 21.04 18.65 -0.71
CA LYS A 471 20.11 17.60 -1.14
C LYS A 471 19.17 18.11 -2.20
N THR A 472 18.86 17.25 -3.16
CA THR A 472 17.92 17.55 -4.24
C THR A 472 16.49 17.32 -3.78
N HIS A 473 15.58 18.23 -4.13
CA HIS A 473 14.15 17.94 -4.04
C HIS A 473 13.72 17.14 -5.26
N VAL A 474 13.15 15.97 -5.02
CA VAL A 474 12.66 15.06 -6.06
C VAL A 474 11.17 15.25 -6.22
N VAL A 475 10.76 15.68 -7.41
CA VAL A 475 9.33 15.81 -7.76
C VAL A 475 8.91 14.58 -8.55
N ALA A 476 7.86 13.89 -8.11
CA ALA A 476 7.40 12.65 -8.75
C ALA A 476 5.94 12.76 -9.18
N PHE A 477 5.68 12.66 -10.48
CA PHE A 477 4.34 12.73 -11.06
C PHE A 477 3.73 11.34 -11.15
N ASP A 478 2.78 11.05 -10.26
CA ASP A 478 2.04 9.80 -10.20
C ASP A 478 0.75 9.91 -11.03
N PHE A 479 0.78 9.37 -12.25
CA PHE A 479 -0.41 9.25 -13.09
C PHE A 479 -1.29 8.14 -12.53
N THR A 480 -2.48 8.50 -12.06
CA THR A 480 -3.38 7.65 -11.29
C THR A 480 -4.84 7.80 -11.76
N GLY A 481 -5.79 7.10 -11.13
CA GLY A 481 -7.21 7.17 -11.50
C GLY A 481 -8.13 6.55 -10.46
N GLN A 482 -9.30 7.16 -10.26
CA GLN A 482 -10.34 6.69 -9.34
C GLN A 482 -10.89 5.30 -9.69
N TYR A 483 -10.98 4.93 -10.97
CA TYR A 483 -11.40 3.62 -11.45
C TYR A 483 -10.22 2.70 -11.82
N CYS A 484 -9.00 3.15 -11.61
CA CYS A 484 -7.83 2.31 -11.83
C CYS A 484 -7.64 1.36 -10.64
N GLY A 485 -7.90 0.07 -10.87
CA GLY A 485 -7.86 -0.98 -9.84
C GLY A 485 -6.51 -1.12 -9.12
N TYR A 486 -5.42 -0.79 -9.80
CA TYR A 486 -4.05 -0.84 -9.26
C TYR A 486 -3.62 0.46 -8.56
N CYS A 487 -4.34 1.55 -8.82
CA CYS A 487 -3.90 2.88 -8.41
C CYS A 487 -3.95 3.08 -6.90
N ALA A 488 -4.83 2.37 -6.18
CA ALA A 488 -4.85 2.39 -4.72
C ALA A 488 -3.52 1.93 -4.09
N ALA A 489 -2.95 0.82 -4.59
CA ALA A 489 -1.68 0.29 -4.09
C ALA A 489 -0.49 1.19 -4.45
N ALA A 490 -0.51 1.78 -5.65
CA ALA A 490 0.45 2.77 -6.09
C ALA A 490 0.44 4.03 -5.22
N LEU A 491 -0.74 4.61 -4.98
CA LEU A 491 -0.92 5.78 -4.11
C LEU A 491 -0.43 5.51 -2.68
N ASN A 492 -0.67 4.30 -2.15
CA ASN A 492 -0.11 3.88 -0.86
C ASN A 492 1.43 3.81 -0.88
N SER A 493 2.03 3.42 -1.99
CA SER A 493 3.49 3.37 -2.16
C SER A 493 4.09 4.77 -2.22
N VAL A 494 3.44 5.70 -2.91
CA VAL A 494 3.81 7.13 -2.90
C VAL A 494 3.70 7.72 -1.50
N ALA A 495 2.63 7.41 -0.77
CA ALA A 495 2.43 7.88 0.60
C ALA A 495 3.49 7.33 1.57
N ARG A 496 3.93 6.06 1.40
CA ARG A 496 5.07 5.50 2.16
C ARG A 496 6.37 6.25 1.84
N ALA A 497 6.66 6.47 0.56
CA ALA A 497 7.84 7.20 0.13
C ALA A 497 7.86 8.64 0.69
N LYS A 498 6.73 9.36 0.66
CA LYS A 498 6.62 10.70 1.26
C LYS A 498 6.89 10.71 2.76
N ARG A 499 6.34 9.75 3.51
CA ARG A 499 6.62 9.62 4.95
C ARG A 499 8.08 9.29 5.26
N SER A 500 8.73 8.47 4.41
CA SER A 500 10.11 8.04 4.59
C SER A 500 11.14 9.11 4.20
N LEU A 501 10.86 9.84 3.12
CA LEU A 501 11.80 10.78 2.50
C LEU A 501 11.55 12.24 2.89
N GLY A 502 10.40 12.53 3.50
CA GLY A 502 10.09 13.82 4.12
C GLY A 502 9.95 14.97 3.13
N GLU A 503 10.51 16.12 3.47
CA GLU A 503 10.39 17.36 2.70
C GLU A 503 11.07 17.29 1.31
N HIS A 504 12.09 16.45 1.15
CA HIS A 504 12.82 16.34 -0.11
C HIS A 504 12.13 15.48 -1.18
N PHE A 505 11.02 14.81 -0.86
CA PHE A 505 10.20 14.09 -1.84
C PHE A 505 8.85 14.78 -2.01
N LEU A 506 8.55 15.21 -3.23
CA LEU A 506 7.39 16.03 -3.58
C LEU A 506 6.52 15.27 -4.58
N PRO A 507 5.62 14.37 -4.11
CA PRO A 507 4.73 13.65 -5.00
C PRO A 507 3.63 14.56 -5.54
N VAL A 508 3.19 14.28 -6.76
CA VAL A 508 2.10 14.97 -7.45
C VAL A 508 1.23 13.93 -8.13
N ALA A 509 0.07 13.64 -7.55
CA ALA A 509 -0.91 12.71 -8.12
C ALA A 509 -1.72 13.41 -9.22
N ILE A 510 -1.62 12.89 -10.45
CA ILE A 510 -2.34 13.40 -11.62
C ILE A 510 -3.44 12.41 -11.97
N GLN A 511 -4.69 12.83 -11.80
CA GLN A 511 -5.85 11.99 -12.04
C GLN A 511 -6.18 11.92 -13.54
N SER A 512 -6.27 10.68 -14.04
CA SER A 512 -6.58 10.38 -15.42
C SER A 512 -8.03 10.68 -15.77
N ARG A 513 -8.22 11.36 -16.91
CA ARG A 513 -9.55 11.56 -17.52
C ARG A 513 -10.18 10.28 -18.05
N GLY A 514 -9.40 9.21 -18.23
CA GLY A 514 -9.91 7.91 -18.69
C GLY A 514 -10.30 6.95 -17.57
N TYR A 515 -9.98 7.31 -16.31
CA TYR A 515 -10.21 6.47 -15.13
C TYR A 515 -10.80 7.29 -13.97
N ASN A 516 -11.52 8.38 -14.24
CA ASN A 516 -12.17 9.19 -13.21
C ASN A 516 -13.61 8.74 -12.97
N LYS A 517 -14.12 8.92 -11.74
CA LYS A 517 -15.56 8.74 -11.43
C LYS A 517 -16.38 9.98 -11.74
N GLY A 518 -15.76 11.14 -11.66
CA GLY A 518 -16.36 12.44 -11.95
C GLY A 518 -15.29 13.49 -12.14
N SER A 519 -15.67 14.77 -12.09
CA SER A 519 -14.75 15.88 -12.27
C SER A 519 -13.98 16.28 -11.00
N ASP A 520 -14.35 15.73 -9.84
CA ASP A 520 -13.91 16.16 -8.51
C ASP A 520 -12.40 16.33 -8.37
N LEU A 521 -11.62 15.40 -8.95
CA LEU A 521 -10.17 15.37 -8.83
C LEU A 521 -9.43 15.72 -10.13
N LEU A 522 -10.16 16.14 -11.17
CA LEU A 522 -9.54 16.44 -12.46
C LEU A 522 -8.71 17.72 -12.40
N SER A 523 -7.67 17.75 -13.23
CA SER A 523 -6.87 18.93 -13.53
C SER A 523 -6.92 19.23 -15.03
N GLU A 524 -6.92 20.52 -15.37
CA GLU A 524 -6.81 20.94 -16.77
C GLU A 524 -5.45 20.56 -17.37
N ASP A 525 -4.42 20.59 -16.53
CA ASP A 525 -3.04 20.31 -16.88
C ASP A 525 -2.75 18.83 -17.16
N PHE A 526 -3.72 17.94 -16.92
CA PHE A 526 -3.57 16.52 -17.19
C PHE A 526 -3.04 16.26 -18.61
N GLU A 527 -3.57 16.94 -19.63
CA GLU A 527 -3.12 16.76 -21.01
C GLU A 527 -1.71 17.27 -21.26
N MET A 528 -1.29 18.34 -20.57
CA MET A 528 0.09 18.84 -20.62
C MET A 528 1.07 17.75 -20.18
N TYR A 529 0.83 17.18 -18.99
CA TYR A 529 1.70 16.18 -18.40
C TYR A 529 1.60 14.83 -19.12
N ARG A 530 0.39 14.43 -19.54
CA ARG A 530 0.19 13.21 -20.33
C ARG A 530 0.90 13.29 -21.68
N GLY A 531 0.78 14.42 -22.39
CA GLY A 531 1.46 14.61 -23.68
C GLY A 531 2.98 14.62 -23.56
N PHE A 532 3.50 15.16 -22.45
CA PHE A 532 4.92 15.24 -22.18
C PHE A 532 5.53 13.90 -21.74
N TYR A 533 4.98 13.27 -20.70
CA TYR A 533 5.51 12.02 -20.13
C TYR A 533 5.04 10.76 -20.85
N LYS A 534 3.94 10.84 -21.60
CA LYS A 534 3.35 9.73 -22.38
C LYS A 534 3.19 8.46 -21.53
N PRO A 535 2.44 8.52 -20.41
CA PRO A 535 2.16 7.33 -19.60
C PRO A 535 1.51 6.26 -20.47
N THR A 536 2.03 5.04 -20.38
CA THR A 536 1.56 3.90 -21.20
C THR A 536 0.41 3.15 -20.53
N GLY A 537 -0.04 3.63 -19.35
CA GLY A 537 -1.09 3.05 -18.53
C GLY A 537 -1.13 3.68 -17.15
N TYR A 538 -2.04 3.23 -16.29
CA TYR A 538 -2.19 3.72 -14.92
C TYR A 538 -2.15 2.52 -13.95
N PRO A 539 -1.42 2.62 -12.83
CA PRO A 539 -0.61 3.76 -12.40
C PRO A 539 0.75 3.81 -13.13
N ASN A 540 1.27 5.00 -13.39
CA ASN A 540 2.64 5.23 -13.88
C ASN A 540 3.24 6.42 -13.16
N ILE A 541 4.48 6.30 -12.69
CA ILE A 541 5.15 7.42 -12.01
C ILE A 541 6.42 7.83 -12.75
N PHE A 542 6.62 9.14 -12.88
CA PHE A 542 7.77 9.73 -13.54
C PHE A 542 8.48 10.72 -12.61
N ILE A 543 9.80 10.69 -12.63
CA ILE A 543 10.63 11.62 -11.86
C ILE A 543 10.89 12.87 -12.70
N GLY A 544 10.46 14.04 -12.25
CA GLY A 544 10.61 15.28 -13.02
C GLY A 544 12.06 15.74 -13.20
N ASN A 545 12.96 15.34 -12.30
CA ASN A 545 14.39 15.69 -12.33
C ASN A 545 15.12 15.11 -13.55
N ASN A 546 14.68 13.96 -14.08
CA ASN A 546 15.37 13.25 -15.16
C ASN A 546 14.42 12.55 -16.15
N LYS A 547 13.10 12.79 -16.01
CA LYS A 547 11.99 12.16 -16.75
C LYS A 547 11.93 10.63 -16.70
N GLU A 548 12.66 10.03 -15.76
CA GLU A 548 12.70 8.59 -15.64
C GLU A 548 11.33 8.05 -15.23
N LYS A 549 10.84 7.06 -15.98
CA LYS A 549 9.71 6.24 -15.54
C LYS A 549 10.20 5.28 -14.46
N VAL A 550 9.58 5.32 -13.29
CA VAL A 550 9.93 4.47 -12.16
C VAL A 550 8.75 3.57 -11.83
N TYR A 551 9.01 2.34 -11.40
CA TYR A 551 7.97 1.48 -10.84
C TYR A 551 7.73 1.86 -9.39
N HIS A 552 6.46 1.92 -8.94
CA HIS A 552 6.10 2.33 -7.57
C HIS A 552 6.79 1.53 -6.46
N ALA A 553 7.17 0.28 -6.71
CA ALA A 553 7.94 -0.55 -5.78
C ALA A 553 9.36 -0.02 -5.52
N TYR A 554 10.01 0.56 -6.53
CA TYR A 554 11.37 1.11 -6.45
C TYR A 554 11.42 2.62 -6.21
N LEU A 555 10.25 3.26 -6.13
CA LEU A 555 10.13 4.71 -6.01
C LEU A 555 10.92 5.28 -4.83
N GLU A 556 10.79 4.67 -3.65
CA GLU A 556 11.44 5.18 -2.45
C GLU A 556 12.97 5.11 -2.56
N GLU A 557 13.52 3.97 -2.99
CA GLU A 557 14.95 3.79 -3.19
C GLU A 557 15.48 4.76 -4.25
N ARG A 558 14.78 4.86 -5.39
CA ARG A 558 15.20 5.73 -6.48
C ARG A 558 15.18 7.20 -6.10
N ALA A 559 14.13 7.64 -5.41
CA ALA A 559 14.04 8.99 -4.90
C ALA A 559 15.11 9.26 -3.83
N ARG A 560 15.38 8.31 -2.92
CA ARG A 560 16.46 8.43 -1.92
C ARG A 560 17.82 8.65 -2.57
N ALA A 561 18.13 7.90 -3.63
CA ALA A 561 19.38 8.03 -4.37
C ALA A 561 19.52 9.41 -5.04
N LEU A 562 18.43 9.98 -5.56
CA LEU A 562 18.42 11.32 -6.15
C LEU A 562 18.49 12.41 -5.08
N ILE A 563 17.79 12.26 -3.95
CA ILE A 563 17.83 13.21 -2.83
C ILE A 563 19.25 13.37 -2.27
N ALA A 564 20.03 12.29 -2.24
CA ALA A 564 21.42 12.31 -1.78
C ALA A 564 22.36 13.11 -2.72
N GLN A 565 21.90 13.48 -3.93
CA GLN A 565 22.69 14.26 -4.87
C GLN A 565 22.59 15.75 -4.57
N LYS A 566 23.67 16.45 -4.87
CA LYS A 566 23.72 17.92 -4.81
C LYS A 566 22.98 18.51 -6.02
N PRO A 567 21.95 19.35 -5.82
CA PRO A 567 21.21 19.94 -6.92
C PRO A 567 22.04 21.00 -7.65
N GLN A 568 21.71 21.26 -8.91
CA GLN A 568 22.42 22.23 -9.74
C GLN A 568 22.16 23.69 -9.33
N ALA A 569 21.02 23.96 -8.67
CA ALA A 569 20.65 25.28 -8.18
C ALA A 569 20.15 25.21 -6.72
N LYS A 570 20.40 26.29 -5.97
CA LYS A 570 19.85 26.52 -4.63
C LYS A 570 18.67 27.50 -4.72
N ILE A 571 17.61 27.23 -3.97
CA ILE A 571 16.32 27.94 -4.06
C ILE A 571 15.97 28.55 -2.71
N ARG A 572 15.52 29.80 -2.72
CA ARG A 572 14.74 30.43 -1.65
C ARG A 572 13.32 30.61 -2.16
N PHE A 573 12.36 29.99 -1.47
CA PHE A 573 10.96 30.03 -1.85
C PHE A 573 10.09 30.26 -0.63
N SER A 574 9.12 31.16 -0.76
CA SER A 574 8.07 31.39 0.23
C SER A 574 6.74 31.61 -0.48
N ALA A 575 5.66 31.17 0.15
CA ALA A 575 4.31 31.46 -0.29
C ALA A 575 3.45 31.90 0.90
N THR A 576 2.54 32.84 0.66
CA THR A 576 1.51 33.28 1.61
C THR A 576 0.17 33.27 0.91
N ASN A 577 -0.91 32.99 1.63
CA ASN A 577 -2.24 32.94 1.03
C ASN A 577 -3.28 33.67 1.88
N THR A 578 -4.32 34.12 1.20
CA THR A 578 -5.63 34.42 1.77
C THR A 578 -6.57 33.25 1.52
N ALA A 579 -7.86 33.42 1.76
CA ALA A 579 -8.88 32.42 1.38
C ALA A 579 -9.01 32.25 -0.14
N THR A 580 -8.64 33.26 -0.94
CA THR A 580 -8.92 33.32 -2.38
C THR A 580 -7.68 33.45 -3.25
N GLU A 581 -6.54 33.83 -2.68
CA GLU A 581 -5.33 34.13 -3.43
C GLU A 581 -4.10 33.53 -2.77
N VAL A 582 -3.07 33.27 -3.57
CA VAL A 582 -1.74 32.85 -3.13
C VAL A 582 -0.68 33.74 -3.77
N SER A 583 0.17 34.33 -2.95
CA SER A 583 1.34 35.11 -3.36
C SER A 583 2.59 34.29 -3.16
N VAL A 584 3.45 34.26 -4.18
CA VAL A 584 4.72 33.54 -4.18
C VAL A 584 5.89 34.52 -4.29
N HIS A 585 6.98 34.20 -3.62
CA HIS A 585 8.28 34.85 -3.78
C HIS A 585 9.35 33.77 -4.00
N PHE A 586 10.11 33.92 -5.06
CA PHE A 586 11.08 32.91 -5.52
C PHE A 586 12.38 33.57 -5.96
N LYS A 587 13.49 32.98 -5.50
CA LYS A 587 14.84 33.31 -5.98
C LYS A 587 15.66 32.03 -6.08
N ALA A 588 16.43 31.88 -7.14
CA ALA A 588 17.35 30.77 -7.33
C ALA A 588 18.70 31.26 -7.84
N LEU A 589 19.75 30.57 -7.38
CA LEU A 589 21.14 30.78 -7.80
C LEU A 589 21.77 29.45 -8.18
N PRO A 590 22.82 29.46 -9.03
CA PRO A 590 23.67 28.29 -9.21
C PRO A 590 24.17 27.79 -7.85
N ASN A 591 24.21 26.47 -7.70
CA ASN A 591 24.76 25.86 -6.50
C ASN A 591 26.30 25.80 -6.60
N ASN A 592 27.00 25.85 -5.46
CA ASN A 592 28.46 25.93 -5.44
C ASN A 592 29.10 24.75 -6.18
N GLY A 593 29.92 25.03 -7.19
CA GLY A 593 30.62 24.01 -7.98
C GLY A 593 29.73 23.22 -8.96
N MET A 594 28.49 23.66 -9.20
CA MET A 594 27.58 23.06 -10.18
C MET A 594 27.38 24.02 -11.37
N THR A 595 27.20 23.46 -12.56
CA THR A 595 26.91 24.24 -13.78
C THR A 595 25.47 24.01 -14.19
N PRO A 596 24.53 24.91 -13.83
CA PRO A 596 23.13 24.73 -14.21
C PRO A 596 22.89 25.13 -15.67
N PRO A 597 21.72 24.76 -16.25
CA PRO A 597 21.35 25.16 -17.61
C PRO A 597 21.29 26.69 -17.75
N PRO A 598 21.69 27.25 -18.91
CA PRO A 598 21.74 28.70 -19.12
C PRO A 598 20.34 29.33 -19.25
N GLU A 599 19.39 28.58 -19.80
CA GLU A 599 18.00 29.02 -19.95
C GLU A 599 17.10 28.20 -19.04
N VAL A 600 16.40 28.86 -18.13
CA VAL A 600 15.52 28.21 -17.16
C VAL A 600 14.16 28.88 -17.07
N ARG A 601 13.21 28.12 -16.53
CA ARG A 601 11.85 28.57 -16.24
C ARG A 601 11.50 28.20 -14.81
N VAL A 602 10.66 29.01 -14.19
CA VAL A 602 10.07 28.73 -12.89
C VAL A 602 8.59 28.38 -13.05
N LEU A 603 8.20 27.21 -12.53
CA LEU A 603 6.86 26.68 -12.55
C LEU A 603 6.35 26.54 -11.12
N PHE A 604 5.11 26.94 -10.86
CA PHE A 604 4.47 26.76 -9.56
C PHE A 604 3.28 25.82 -9.70
N LEU A 605 3.26 24.72 -8.95
CA LEU A 605 2.15 23.77 -8.92
C LEU A 605 1.36 23.93 -7.64
N LEU A 606 0.04 24.03 -7.77
CA LEU A 606 -0.88 23.91 -6.65
C LEU A 606 -1.33 22.46 -6.53
N VAL A 607 -1.01 21.87 -5.40
CA VAL A 607 -1.29 20.48 -5.08
C VAL A 607 -2.15 20.45 -3.82
N GLN A 608 -3.18 19.61 -3.77
CA GLN A 608 -4.07 19.51 -2.61
C GLN A 608 -4.16 18.09 -2.08
N SER A 609 -4.11 17.97 -0.76
CA SER A 609 -4.30 16.72 -0.03
C SER A 609 -5.68 16.68 0.61
N ASN A 610 -6.00 15.57 1.29
CA ASN A 610 -7.26 15.40 2.01
C ASN A 610 -8.52 15.54 1.13
N MET A 611 -8.42 15.29 -0.17
CA MET A 611 -9.56 15.37 -1.09
C MET A 611 -10.39 14.09 -0.99
N ILE A 612 -11.56 14.18 -0.33
CA ILE A 612 -12.46 13.04 -0.14
C ILE A 612 -13.23 12.76 -1.43
N ALA A 613 -12.92 11.65 -2.08
CA ALA A 613 -13.60 11.20 -3.29
C ALA A 613 -13.44 9.68 -3.46
N TYR A 614 -14.27 9.10 -4.32
CA TYR A 614 -14.22 7.66 -4.59
C TYR A 614 -12.87 7.19 -5.12
N GLN A 615 -12.49 5.97 -4.72
CA GLN A 615 -11.44 5.16 -5.31
C GLN A 615 -11.91 3.70 -5.35
N ILE A 616 -11.87 3.09 -6.53
CA ILE A 616 -12.20 1.68 -6.75
C ILE A 616 -11.30 0.80 -5.88
N ASN A 617 -11.87 -0.30 -5.39
CA ASN A 617 -11.23 -1.23 -4.46
C ASN A 617 -10.82 -0.62 -3.11
N VAL A 618 -11.28 0.61 -2.80
CA VAL A 618 -11.03 1.25 -1.50
C VAL A 618 -12.33 1.73 -0.85
N SER A 619 -12.90 2.85 -1.30
CA SER A 619 -14.17 3.39 -0.78
C SER A 619 -14.65 4.60 -1.58
N ASP A 620 -15.93 4.98 -1.44
CA ASP A 620 -16.49 6.25 -1.93
C ASP A 620 -15.94 7.49 -1.21
N THR A 621 -15.36 7.31 -0.02
CA THR A 621 -14.88 8.38 0.85
C THR A 621 -13.36 8.33 1.04
N TYR A 622 -12.63 7.79 0.06
CA TYR A 622 -11.18 7.72 0.11
C TYR A 622 -10.56 9.13 0.09
N SER A 623 -9.52 9.33 0.91
CA SER A 623 -8.85 10.61 1.05
C SER A 623 -7.64 10.68 0.12
N HIS A 624 -7.81 11.27 -1.05
CA HIS A 624 -6.75 11.45 -2.04
C HIS A 624 -5.73 12.50 -1.56
N GLN A 625 -4.46 12.18 -1.74
CA GLN A 625 -3.33 12.96 -1.26
C GLN A 625 -2.55 13.52 -2.44
N HIS A 626 -1.98 14.71 -2.26
CA HIS A 626 -1.10 15.34 -3.24
C HIS A 626 -1.67 15.45 -4.66
N VAL A 627 -2.98 15.66 -4.80
CA VAL A 627 -3.66 15.77 -6.10
C VAL A 627 -3.29 17.08 -6.78
N LEU A 628 -2.80 17.02 -8.01
CA LEU A 628 -2.56 18.20 -8.83
C LEU A 628 -3.88 18.94 -9.06
N ARG A 629 -3.97 20.19 -8.58
CA ARG A 629 -5.10 21.06 -8.90
C ARG A 629 -4.85 21.76 -10.21
N ARG A 630 -3.73 22.49 -10.31
CA ARG A 630 -3.32 23.27 -11.47
C ARG A 630 -1.89 23.81 -11.31
N GLY A 631 -1.21 24.07 -12.41
CA GLY A 631 -0.06 24.95 -12.45
C GLY A 631 -0.51 26.40 -12.41
N LEU A 632 0.05 27.19 -11.51
CA LEU A 632 -0.37 28.57 -11.30
C LEU A 632 0.06 29.50 -12.43
N ASN A 633 1.12 29.14 -13.16
CA ASN A 633 1.70 29.95 -14.22
C ASN A 633 2.02 29.18 -15.52
N ASN A 634 1.48 27.97 -15.71
CA ASN A 634 1.44 27.36 -17.03
C ASN A 634 0.15 27.75 -17.77
N ARG A 635 0.18 27.65 -19.09
CA ARG A 635 -0.98 27.98 -19.93
C ARG A 635 -0.95 27.17 -21.23
N GLN A 636 -2.10 26.65 -21.63
CA GLN A 636 -2.28 26.07 -22.95
C GLN A 636 -2.20 27.18 -24.00
N ASN A 637 -1.55 26.92 -25.12
CA ASN A 637 -1.56 27.85 -26.23
C ASN A 637 -2.97 27.87 -26.86
N ARG A 638 -3.57 29.07 -26.95
CA ARG A 638 -4.91 29.24 -27.54
C ARG A 638 -4.96 28.94 -29.03
N LEU A 639 -3.84 29.14 -29.74
CA LEU A 639 -3.75 28.95 -31.20
C LEU A 639 -3.32 27.53 -31.58
N ASP A 640 -2.64 26.83 -30.67
CA ASP A 640 -2.24 25.44 -30.83
C ASP A 640 -2.50 24.69 -29.52
N PRO A 641 -3.70 24.09 -29.35
CA PRO A 641 -4.05 23.36 -28.13
C PRO A 641 -3.11 22.19 -27.79
N GLY A 642 -2.29 21.72 -28.75
CA GLY A 642 -1.24 20.73 -28.52
C GLY A 642 0.00 21.29 -27.82
N GLN A 643 0.17 22.61 -27.83
CA GLN A 643 1.33 23.30 -27.26
C GLN A 643 1.02 23.92 -25.90
N TRP A 644 1.94 23.76 -24.95
CA TRP A 644 1.82 24.30 -23.59
C TRP A 644 3.03 25.16 -23.22
N PHE A 645 2.78 26.28 -22.54
CA PHE A 645 3.80 27.11 -21.95
C PHE A 645 4.05 26.68 -20.49
N TRP A 646 5.25 26.19 -20.21
CA TRP A 646 5.65 25.67 -18.90
C TRP A 646 6.20 26.77 -18.00
N GLY A 647 5.35 27.38 -17.17
CA GLY A 647 5.79 28.40 -16.23
C GLY A 647 6.31 29.68 -16.89
N SER A 648 7.04 30.49 -16.12
CA SER A 648 7.61 31.77 -16.54
C SER A 648 9.10 31.65 -16.81
N THR A 649 9.64 32.39 -17.78
CA THR A 649 11.09 32.54 -17.97
C THR A 649 11.73 33.08 -16.68
N TYR A 650 12.91 32.59 -16.33
CA TYR A 650 13.62 32.99 -15.12
C TYR A 650 15.11 33.19 -15.41
N SER A 651 15.72 34.16 -14.73
CA SER A 651 17.17 34.41 -14.75
C SER A 651 17.72 34.24 -13.34
N TYR A 652 18.81 33.49 -13.20
CA TYR A 652 19.45 33.29 -11.90
C TYR A 652 19.78 34.62 -11.22
N GLY A 653 19.48 34.70 -9.91
CA GLY A 653 19.68 35.91 -9.11
C GLY A 653 18.58 36.96 -9.25
N ALA A 654 17.61 36.79 -10.17
CA ALA A 654 16.45 37.67 -10.24
C ALA A 654 15.44 37.34 -9.13
N ASP A 655 14.86 38.36 -8.51
CA ASP A 655 13.71 38.19 -7.63
C ASP A 655 12.44 38.00 -8.47
N PHE A 656 11.70 36.91 -8.21
CA PHE A 656 10.41 36.65 -8.85
C PHE A 656 9.30 36.71 -7.81
N SER A 657 8.24 37.47 -8.10
CA SER A 657 7.04 37.52 -7.26
C SER A 657 5.78 37.53 -8.12
N ALA A 658 4.74 36.81 -7.69
CA ALA A 658 3.45 36.78 -8.37
C ALA A 658 2.32 36.44 -7.40
N THR A 659 1.11 36.90 -7.71
CA THR A 659 -0.11 36.54 -6.99
C THR A 659 -1.08 35.84 -7.93
N PHE A 660 -1.64 34.72 -7.48
CA PHE A 660 -2.56 33.88 -8.26
C PHE A 660 -3.88 33.71 -7.53
N LYS A 661 -4.97 33.72 -8.28
CA LYS A 661 -6.32 33.47 -7.75
C LYS A 661 -6.57 31.97 -7.67
N LEU A 662 -6.91 31.48 -6.48
CA LEU A 662 -7.18 30.06 -6.24
C LEU A 662 -8.42 29.58 -6.99
N GLU A 663 -9.44 30.42 -7.18
CA GLU A 663 -10.64 30.04 -7.95
C GLU A 663 -10.32 29.66 -9.42
N GLN A 664 -9.26 30.25 -9.98
CA GLN A 664 -8.78 29.98 -11.34
C GLN A 664 -7.79 28.81 -11.38
N ALA A 665 -7.27 28.41 -10.22
CA ALA A 665 -6.28 27.35 -10.04
C ALA A 665 -6.91 25.94 -9.93
N ARG A 666 -8.06 25.70 -10.59
CA ARG A 666 -8.73 24.39 -10.61
C ARG A 666 -9.40 24.10 -11.94
N TYR A 667 -9.69 22.82 -12.18
CA TYR A 667 -10.53 22.41 -13.31
C TYR A 667 -12.00 22.81 -13.07
N PRO A 668 -12.72 23.36 -14.07
CA PRO A 668 -14.15 23.66 -13.95
C PRO A 668 -14.98 22.43 -13.56
N GLY A 669 -15.73 22.52 -12.47
CA GLY A 669 -16.52 21.39 -11.95
C GLY A 669 -15.74 20.39 -11.08
N SER A 670 -14.44 20.60 -10.84
CA SER A 670 -13.73 19.87 -9.78
C SER A 670 -14.17 20.32 -8.38
N MET A 671 -13.63 19.72 -7.33
CA MET A 671 -13.90 20.17 -5.95
C MET A 671 -13.43 21.63 -5.72
N ALA A 672 -13.93 22.28 -4.68
CA ALA A 672 -13.37 23.57 -4.26
C ALA A 672 -11.90 23.41 -3.82
N ILE A 673 -11.15 24.51 -3.85
CA ILE A 673 -9.80 24.53 -3.27
C ILE A 673 -9.93 24.78 -1.77
N VAL A 674 -9.19 24.01 -0.98
CA VAL A 674 -9.12 24.18 0.48
C VAL A 674 -7.68 24.59 0.83
N PRO A 675 -7.40 25.90 1.03
CA PRO A 675 -6.03 26.39 1.12
C PRO A 675 -5.18 25.68 2.19
N LYS A 676 -5.70 25.45 3.39
CA LYS A 676 -5.00 24.73 4.46
C LYS A 676 -4.55 23.29 4.11
N ASP A 677 -5.16 22.69 3.09
CA ASP A 677 -4.82 21.35 2.60
C ASP A 677 -3.94 21.41 1.34
N CYS A 678 -3.51 22.61 0.93
CA CYS A 678 -2.72 22.85 -0.27
C CYS A 678 -1.24 23.06 0.03
N GLU A 679 -0.42 22.62 -0.91
CA GLU A 679 1.00 22.88 -1.01
C GLU A 679 1.27 23.54 -2.37
N VAL A 680 2.11 24.59 -2.37
CA VAL A 680 2.66 25.13 -3.60
C VAL A 680 4.06 24.58 -3.78
N ILE A 681 4.31 23.93 -4.92
CA ILE A 681 5.63 23.43 -5.30
C ILE A 681 6.22 24.37 -6.35
N ALA A 682 7.32 25.03 -6.01
CA ALA A 682 8.13 25.80 -6.95
C ALA A 682 9.18 24.89 -7.60
N ILE A 683 9.23 24.89 -8.92
CA ILE A 683 10.10 24.04 -9.73
C ILE A 683 10.92 24.94 -10.64
N LEU A 684 12.25 24.86 -10.54
CA LEU A 684 13.15 25.42 -11.53
C LEU A 684 13.46 24.32 -12.55
N LEU A 685 13.21 24.59 -13.82
CA LEU A 685 13.42 23.61 -14.90
C LEU A 685 14.20 24.19 -16.08
N ASP A 686 14.92 23.32 -16.77
CA ASP A 686 15.58 23.63 -18.04
C ASP A 686 14.53 24.08 -19.08
N ALA A 687 14.75 25.23 -19.72
CA ALA A 687 13.79 25.81 -20.65
C ALA A 687 13.59 24.95 -21.91
N SER A 688 14.56 24.12 -22.29
CA SER A 688 14.52 23.23 -23.45
C SER A 688 14.01 21.84 -23.08
N THR A 689 14.70 21.14 -22.18
CA THR A 689 14.43 19.74 -21.84
C THR A 689 13.24 19.61 -20.91
N LYS A 690 12.93 20.65 -20.11
CA LYS A 690 11.96 20.60 -19.00
C LYS A 690 12.35 19.66 -17.85
N GLU A 691 13.60 19.23 -17.79
CA GLU A 691 14.14 18.50 -16.64
C GLU A 691 14.29 19.45 -15.45
N PHE A 692 14.02 18.95 -14.25
CA PHE A 692 13.99 19.79 -13.07
C PHE A 692 15.40 19.96 -12.49
N VAL A 693 15.82 21.22 -12.41
CA VAL A 693 17.11 21.64 -11.87
C VAL A 693 17.11 21.51 -10.34
N ASN A 694 16.04 21.99 -9.69
CA ASN A 694 15.72 21.76 -8.29
C ASN A 694 14.26 22.21 -8.01
N ALA A 695 13.74 21.90 -6.83
CA ALA A 695 12.43 22.35 -6.38
C ALA A 695 12.45 22.79 -4.91
N ALA A 696 11.37 23.43 -4.48
CA ALA A 696 11.06 23.74 -3.08
C ALA A 696 9.53 23.76 -2.93
N SER A 697 9.01 23.56 -1.72
CA SER A 697 7.58 23.63 -1.47
C SER A 697 7.22 24.36 -0.19
N VAL A 698 5.99 24.89 -0.15
CA VAL A 698 5.41 25.57 1.00
C VAL A 698 3.96 25.16 1.15
N THR A 699 3.59 24.68 2.34
CA THR A 699 2.20 24.44 2.72
C THR A 699 1.49 25.76 3.00
N LEU A 700 0.30 25.92 2.45
CA LEU A 700 -0.54 27.10 2.66
C LEU A 700 -1.26 27.03 4.01
N LYS A 701 -1.67 28.19 4.53
CA LYS A 701 -2.31 28.34 5.86
C LYS A 701 -3.83 28.39 5.78
#